data_AF-A0A518FYI3-F1
#
_entry.id   AF-A0A518FYI3-F1
#
_cell.length_a   1.000
_cell.length_b   1.000
_cell.length_c   1.000
_cell.angle_alpha   90.00
_cell.angle_beta   90.00
_cell.angle_gamma   90.00
#
_symmetry.space_group_name_H-M   'P 1'
#
loop_
_entity.id
_entity.type
_entity.pdbx_description
1 polymer ?
#
loop_
_entity_poly.entity_id
_entity_poly.type
_entity_poly.pdbx_seq_one_letter_code
_entity_poly.pdbx_strand_id
1 'polypeptide(L)'
;MQQDAGILYTLSQFRRFDSSEVEAAQFSERIFACNNCPRRVGPRCRSNGSNCADFAKLQANHCQAWDGKEPPPVPVQLAPKPHHSRRIESPANNRSHRPEVKSLVVVSCYFNPLSNPRMAENARRFRDSIEVPVQFCELSFDGEFLFSDSIRISGDDSSRFIWQKERLLNIVMEQLPETVDAVAIVDADLIFQNRNWFRVTLQKLWHADIVQCFDLIEYETETGSVEKSYPSYAKSSQGNPGMPGGAVAFRRSVLRQGGLHEENILGGGDSVMLRHWEKSGFKIDSVPGVVRHLFHGAHGDRQQLSRYDVLKAAGFDFERHINSDPGKPLTWSSAEGSREVRRVAQHFFESRSGKTASSEKPIPIKPPQSPAAGRKINNLAVVACHFNPCGYKMPVRNGHEFLERLGVPVTMVELSFNGKFEFDAEHKIIGDLTKSFMWQKERLLNIGIQSLPEEVDAVAWIDMDAIFQNPNWYEDTKKLLETYPIVQLYERVDFFGPDRTVTSQSNSWAYNWSNGLNGQVFGTPGFAWAARREAIPWGIYDKDIVGGGDCHAVAAFVKERKWVEKQYSSLKRPAADFDAWKAKQYPLIDGRIGCVPGAAFHLYHGTREKRQYGDRLQILRNHNFCISDIKIGENGVWEWASYKPGLHQDIRDYFLNREEDS
;
A
#
# COMPACT_ATOMS: atom_id res chain seq x y z
N MET A 1 40.59 10.45 12.99
CA MET A 1 39.80 11.64 12.54
C MET A 1 40.18 12.08 11.11
N GLN A 2 40.28 11.14 10.14
CA GLN A 2 40.66 11.50 8.75
C GLN A 2 40.16 10.48 7.70
N GLN A 3 39.05 9.77 7.95
CA GLN A 3 38.54 8.75 7.00
C GLN A 3 37.19 9.09 6.34
N ASP A 4 36.45 10.09 6.80
CA ASP A 4 35.13 10.44 6.22
C ASP A 4 35.16 11.54 5.14
N ALA A 5 36.31 12.17 4.90
CA ALA A 5 36.43 13.21 3.88
C ALA A 5 36.27 12.67 2.45
N GLY A 6 36.57 11.39 2.22
CA GLY A 6 36.50 10.78 0.88
C GLY A 6 35.07 10.53 0.39
N ILE A 7 34.14 10.16 1.29
CA ILE A 7 32.76 9.85 0.90
C ILE A 7 31.96 11.12 0.64
N LEU A 8 32.16 12.17 1.44
CA LEU A 8 31.53 13.47 1.24
C LEU A 8 32.09 14.20 0.02
N TYR A 9 33.39 14.06 -0.27
CA TYR A 9 33.97 14.55 -1.53
C TYR A 9 33.37 13.82 -2.74
N THR A 10 33.22 12.50 -2.67
CA THR A 10 32.63 11.68 -3.75
C THR A 10 31.16 12.03 -3.98
N LEU A 11 30.36 12.16 -2.91
CA LEU A 11 28.94 12.54 -2.99
C LEU A 11 28.71 13.99 -3.47
N SER A 12 29.64 14.91 -3.20
CA SER A 12 29.56 16.29 -3.70
C SER A 12 29.86 16.41 -5.20
N GLN A 13 30.66 15.48 -5.75
CA GLN A 13 30.86 15.39 -7.20
C GLN A 13 29.62 14.81 -7.91
N PHE A 14 28.88 13.88 -7.28
CA PHE A 14 27.64 13.31 -7.84
C PHE A 14 26.53 14.34 -8.10
N ARG A 15 26.49 15.45 -7.35
CA ARG A 15 25.48 16.51 -7.54
C ARG A 15 25.78 17.47 -8.72
N ARG A 16 26.86 17.25 -9.47
CA ARG A 16 27.32 18.16 -10.54
C ARG A 16 27.24 17.62 -11.96
N PHE A 17 26.75 16.40 -12.19
CA PHE A 17 26.73 15.81 -13.53
C PHE A 17 25.34 15.85 -14.17
N ASP A 18 25.28 16.40 -15.38
CA ASP A 18 24.15 16.35 -16.31
C ASP A 18 24.25 15.09 -17.20
N SER A 19 23.09 14.60 -17.63
CA SER A 19 22.87 13.43 -18.48
C SER A 19 23.49 13.52 -19.90
N SER A 20 24.09 14.64 -20.26
CA SER A 20 24.59 14.94 -21.61
C SER A 20 25.98 14.36 -21.93
N GLU A 21 26.71 13.79 -20.96
CA GLU A 21 28.12 13.40 -21.16
C GLU A 21 28.37 11.91 -21.48
N VAL A 22 27.46 10.98 -21.14
CA VAL A 22 27.53 9.54 -21.53
C VAL A 22 26.12 8.94 -21.54
N GLU A 23 25.72 8.32 -22.65
CA GLU A 23 24.43 7.61 -22.79
C GLU A 23 24.31 6.43 -21.80
N ALA A 24 23.11 6.24 -21.21
CA ALA A 24 22.87 5.24 -20.16
C ALA A 24 23.19 3.79 -20.58
N ALA A 25 23.10 3.49 -21.88
CA ALA A 25 23.45 2.18 -22.44
C ALA A 25 24.97 1.92 -22.39
N GLN A 26 25.78 2.91 -22.79
CA GLN A 26 27.25 2.82 -22.71
C GLN A 26 27.75 2.74 -21.27
N PHE A 27 27.04 3.38 -20.35
CA PHE A 27 27.32 3.30 -18.91
C PHE A 27 27.11 1.87 -18.37
N SER A 28 26.00 1.23 -18.77
CA SER A 28 25.65 -0.12 -18.33
C SER A 28 26.64 -1.18 -18.86
N GLU A 29 27.09 -1.06 -20.11
CA GLU A 29 28.10 -1.95 -20.69
C GLU A 29 29.46 -1.84 -20.00
N ARG A 30 29.87 -0.62 -19.60
CA ARG A 30 31.13 -0.40 -18.87
C ARG A 30 31.10 -0.97 -17.46
N ILE A 31 29.97 -0.86 -16.74
CA ILE A 31 29.78 -1.53 -15.46
C ILE A 31 29.88 -3.05 -15.62
N PHE A 32 29.24 -3.59 -16.66
CA PHE A 32 29.26 -5.01 -16.94
C PHE A 32 30.67 -5.52 -17.27
N ALA A 33 31.41 -4.83 -18.15
CA ALA A 33 32.79 -5.17 -18.50
C ALA A 33 33.74 -5.07 -17.30
N CYS A 34 33.55 -4.06 -16.43
CA CYS A 34 34.34 -3.92 -15.22
C CYS A 34 34.08 -5.08 -14.25
N ASN A 35 32.81 -5.42 -14.00
CA ASN A 35 32.37 -6.52 -13.12
C ASN A 35 32.89 -7.89 -13.54
N ASN A 36 33.15 -8.05 -14.83
CA ASN A 36 33.65 -9.29 -15.41
C ASN A 36 35.16 -9.23 -15.77
N CYS A 37 35.89 -8.20 -15.35
CA CYS A 37 37.31 -8.05 -15.66
C CYS A 37 38.19 -9.09 -14.93
N PRO A 38 38.98 -9.92 -15.64
CA PRO A 38 39.78 -10.98 -15.03
C PRO A 38 41.03 -10.47 -14.30
N ARG A 39 41.39 -9.19 -14.40
CA ARG A 39 42.59 -8.58 -13.80
C ARG A 39 42.33 -7.85 -12.47
N ARG A 40 41.22 -8.14 -11.76
CA ARG A 40 40.87 -7.52 -10.48
C ARG A 40 41.80 -7.96 -9.34
N VAL A 41 42.85 -7.20 -9.09
CA VAL A 41 43.93 -7.58 -8.15
C VAL A 41 43.81 -6.98 -6.73
N GLY A 42 43.08 -5.87 -6.54
CA GLY A 42 43.00 -5.16 -5.25
C GLY A 42 41.67 -5.32 -4.48
N PRO A 43 41.64 -5.21 -3.13
CA PRO A 43 40.40 -5.28 -2.33
C PRO A 43 39.36 -4.26 -2.78
N ARG A 44 39.78 -3.02 -3.02
CA ARG A 44 38.94 -1.91 -3.51
C ARG A 44 38.30 -2.20 -4.87
N CYS A 45 38.99 -2.95 -5.73
CA CYS A 45 38.55 -3.31 -7.08
C CYS A 45 37.60 -4.53 -7.07
N ARG A 46 37.69 -5.39 -6.04
CA ARG A 46 36.82 -6.55 -5.85
C ARG A 46 35.48 -6.19 -5.20
N SER A 47 35.44 -5.19 -4.34
CA SER A 47 34.22 -4.80 -3.62
C SER A 47 33.40 -3.66 -4.26
N ASN A 48 33.97 -2.87 -5.17
CA ASN A 48 33.31 -1.67 -5.71
C ASN A 48 33.32 -1.60 -7.25
N GLY A 49 32.84 -2.66 -7.91
CA GLY A 49 32.87 -2.76 -9.37
C GLY A 49 32.05 -1.69 -10.11
N SER A 50 30.96 -1.22 -9.51
CA SER A 50 30.18 -0.05 -9.96
C SER A 50 30.97 1.25 -9.83
N ASN A 51 31.62 1.48 -8.68
CA ASN A 51 32.35 2.73 -8.44
C ASN A 51 33.61 2.86 -9.33
N CYS A 52 34.17 1.75 -9.81
CA CYS A 52 35.33 1.77 -10.71
C CYS A 52 34.95 2.15 -12.15
N ALA A 53 33.70 1.89 -12.56
CA ALA A 53 33.14 2.36 -13.82
C ALA A 53 32.84 3.88 -13.78
N ASP A 54 32.55 4.42 -12.59
CA ASP A 54 32.32 5.85 -12.38
C ASP A 54 33.58 6.71 -12.50
N PHE A 55 34.79 6.15 -12.28
CA PHE A 55 36.06 6.90 -12.43
C PHE A 55 36.45 7.17 -13.89
N ALA A 56 35.85 6.51 -14.89
CA ALA A 56 36.31 6.52 -16.28
C ALA A 56 35.62 7.56 -17.19
N LYS A 57 35.19 8.71 -16.65
CA LYS A 57 34.57 9.80 -17.44
C LYS A 57 35.54 10.94 -17.80
N LEU A 58 36.68 11.06 -17.11
CA LEU A 58 37.79 11.95 -17.48
C LEU A 58 39.03 11.11 -17.81
N GLN A 59 39.70 11.41 -18.92
CA GLN A 59 40.84 10.64 -19.45
C GLN A 59 41.98 10.47 -18.42
N ALA A 60 42.16 11.45 -17.52
CA ALA A 60 43.15 11.44 -16.44
C ALA A 60 42.90 10.36 -15.35
N ASN A 61 41.70 9.79 -15.28
CA ASN A 61 41.30 8.81 -14.27
C ASN A 61 41.07 7.40 -14.85
N HIS A 62 41.50 7.19 -16.10
CA HIS A 62 41.43 5.88 -16.72
C HIS A 62 42.26 4.86 -15.93
N CYS A 63 41.68 3.68 -15.72
CA CYS A 63 42.40 2.56 -15.12
C CYS A 63 43.55 2.15 -16.06
N GLN A 64 44.79 2.12 -15.54
CA GLN A 64 46.00 1.74 -16.28
C GLN A 64 45.90 0.37 -16.99
N ALA A 65 45.00 -0.51 -16.56
CA ALA A 65 44.77 -1.81 -17.20
C ALA A 65 44.03 -1.72 -18.56
N TRP A 66 43.33 -0.61 -18.82
CA TRP A 66 42.50 -0.40 -20.02
C TRP A 66 43.07 0.64 -20.99
N ASP A 67 43.90 1.57 -20.50
CA ASP A 67 44.67 2.56 -21.30
C ASP A 67 43.92 3.18 -22.50
N GLY A 68 42.64 3.50 -22.32
CA GLY A 68 41.81 4.14 -23.34
C GLY A 68 41.41 3.27 -24.54
N LYS A 69 41.60 1.94 -24.51
CA LYS A 69 41.13 1.04 -25.60
C LYS A 69 39.74 0.47 -25.31
N GLU A 70 38.92 0.35 -26.34
CA GLU A 70 37.62 -0.31 -26.26
C GLU A 70 37.74 -1.74 -25.71
N PRO A 71 36.79 -2.20 -24.88
CA PRO A 71 36.81 -3.54 -24.34
C PRO A 71 36.72 -4.57 -25.48
N PRO A 72 37.56 -5.62 -25.52
CA PRO A 72 37.53 -6.57 -26.61
C PRO A 72 36.21 -7.37 -26.58
N PRO A 73 35.61 -7.69 -27.75
CA PRO A 73 34.42 -8.53 -27.81
C PRO A 73 34.75 -9.92 -27.26
N VAL A 74 33.85 -10.45 -26.43
CA VAL A 74 34.08 -11.65 -25.63
C VAL A 74 34.17 -12.89 -26.53
N PRO A 75 35.28 -13.65 -26.51
CA PRO A 75 35.34 -14.96 -27.16
C PRO A 75 34.55 -15.99 -26.33
N VAL A 76 33.69 -16.75 -26.99
CA VAL A 76 32.99 -17.89 -26.39
C VAL A 76 34.02 -18.96 -26.01
N GLN A 77 34.24 -19.21 -24.72
CA GLN A 77 35.04 -20.35 -24.26
C GLN A 77 34.40 -21.13 -23.10
N LEU A 78 34.53 -22.45 -23.23
CA LEU A 78 33.95 -23.53 -22.42
C LEU A 78 34.36 -23.49 -20.94
N ALA A 79 33.43 -23.92 -20.09
CA ALA A 79 33.54 -23.89 -18.63
C ALA A 79 34.74 -24.69 -18.07
N PRO A 80 35.47 -24.16 -17.07
CA PRO A 80 36.55 -24.87 -16.41
C PRO A 80 36.03 -25.89 -15.37
N LYS A 81 36.76 -26.99 -15.20
CA LYS A 81 36.43 -28.09 -14.28
C LYS A 81 36.54 -27.64 -12.80
N PRO A 82 35.65 -28.10 -11.90
CA PRO A 82 35.67 -27.69 -10.50
C PRO A 82 36.71 -28.47 -9.68
N HIS A 83 37.44 -27.76 -8.81
CA HIS A 83 38.26 -28.36 -7.77
C HIS A 83 37.38 -28.95 -6.64
N HIS A 84 37.72 -30.18 -6.26
CA HIS A 84 37.07 -30.98 -5.24
C HIS A 84 37.07 -30.32 -3.85
N SER A 85 35.89 -30.22 -3.23
CA SER A 85 35.75 -30.39 -1.79
C SER A 85 34.59 -31.37 -1.51
N ARG A 86 34.98 -32.49 -0.89
CA ARG A 86 34.23 -33.62 -0.31
C ARG A 86 32.89 -34.03 -0.96
N ARG A 87 32.98 -35.13 -1.73
CA ARG A 87 31.88 -36.04 -2.10
C ARG A 87 31.04 -36.41 -0.88
N ILE A 88 29.76 -36.07 -0.93
CA ILE A 88 28.69 -36.95 -0.44
C ILE A 88 27.98 -37.44 -1.70
N GLU A 89 27.84 -38.75 -1.83
CA GLU A 89 27.45 -39.44 -3.06
C GLU A 89 26.09 -38.95 -3.59
N SER A 90 26.10 -38.46 -4.82
CA SER A 90 24.90 -38.29 -5.63
C SER A 90 24.47 -39.69 -6.12
N PRO A 91 23.20 -40.09 -6.03
CA PRO A 91 22.78 -41.37 -6.58
C PRO A 91 22.97 -41.32 -8.09
N ALA A 92 23.94 -42.09 -8.55
CA ALA A 92 24.29 -42.26 -9.94
C ALA A 92 23.09 -42.82 -10.73
N ASN A 93 22.71 -42.11 -11.78
CA ASN A 93 22.57 -42.61 -13.15
C ASN A 93 21.97 -44.01 -13.42
N ASN A 94 20.96 -44.45 -12.67
CA ASN A 94 20.09 -45.56 -13.11
C ASN A 94 18.92 -45.01 -13.94
N ARG A 95 19.13 -44.91 -15.26
CA ARG A 95 18.10 -44.55 -16.26
C ARG A 95 17.26 -45.76 -16.72
N SER A 96 17.32 -46.90 -16.03
CA SER A 96 16.48 -48.07 -16.31
C SER A 96 15.37 -48.19 -15.25
N HIS A 97 14.12 -47.96 -15.68
CA HIS A 97 12.87 -48.07 -14.92
C HIS A 97 12.70 -47.06 -13.76
N ARG A 98 12.36 -45.81 -14.11
CA ARG A 98 11.64 -44.95 -13.16
C ARG A 98 10.23 -45.55 -12.98
N PRO A 99 9.80 -45.88 -11.75
CA PRO A 99 8.44 -46.36 -11.52
C PRO A 99 7.43 -45.32 -12.02
N GLU A 100 6.38 -45.83 -12.64
CA GLU A 100 5.24 -45.03 -13.10
C GLU A 100 4.60 -44.32 -11.91
N VAL A 101 4.26 -43.04 -12.07
CA VAL A 101 3.49 -42.30 -11.07
C VAL A 101 2.05 -42.77 -11.20
N LYS A 102 1.56 -43.51 -10.19
CA LYS A 102 0.22 -44.12 -10.18
C LYS A 102 -0.78 -43.27 -9.42
N SER A 103 -0.30 -42.44 -8.50
CA SER A 103 -1.12 -41.57 -7.66
C SER A 103 -0.58 -40.14 -7.63
N LEU A 104 -1.48 -39.18 -7.83
CA LEU A 104 -1.22 -37.76 -7.72
C LEU A 104 -2.29 -37.15 -6.82
N VAL A 105 -1.88 -36.44 -5.78
CA VAL A 105 -2.80 -35.73 -4.89
C VAL A 105 -2.67 -34.23 -5.12
N VAL A 106 -3.80 -33.54 -5.26
CA VAL A 106 -3.81 -32.07 -5.29
C VAL A 106 -3.86 -31.55 -3.86
N VAL A 107 -2.95 -30.65 -3.53
CA VAL A 107 -2.90 -29.97 -2.24
C VAL A 107 -3.01 -28.48 -2.44
N SER A 108 -3.72 -27.82 -1.53
CA SER A 108 -3.83 -26.38 -1.51
C SER A 108 -4.01 -25.89 -0.08
N CYS A 109 -3.84 -24.60 0.13
CA CYS A 109 -4.02 -23.99 1.43
C CYS A 109 -4.66 -22.61 1.31
N TYR A 110 -5.32 -22.21 2.38
CA TYR A 110 -5.93 -20.89 2.52
C TYR A 110 -5.59 -20.28 3.87
N PHE A 111 -5.24 -19.01 3.85
CA PHE A 111 -5.12 -18.18 5.04
C PHE A 111 -5.42 -16.74 4.65
N ASN A 112 -6.08 -16.00 5.53
CA ASN A 112 -6.56 -14.66 5.26
C ASN A 112 -6.29 -13.74 6.45
N PRO A 113 -5.02 -13.32 6.66
CA PRO A 113 -4.60 -12.62 7.87
C PRO A 113 -5.27 -11.25 8.05
N LEU A 114 -5.86 -10.71 6.97
CA LEU A 114 -6.54 -9.42 6.90
C LEU A 114 -8.06 -9.52 6.72
N SER A 115 -8.62 -10.74 6.79
CA SER A 115 -10.05 -11.00 6.60
C SER A 115 -10.60 -10.35 5.31
N ASN A 116 -9.83 -10.38 4.23
CA ASN A 116 -10.22 -9.82 2.94
C ASN A 116 -11.34 -10.68 2.32
N PRO A 117 -12.57 -10.16 2.13
CA PRO A 117 -13.68 -10.93 1.58
C PRO A 117 -13.42 -11.42 0.15
N ARG A 118 -12.60 -10.70 -0.63
CA ARG A 118 -12.21 -11.10 -1.98
C ARG A 118 -11.39 -12.39 -1.98
N MET A 119 -10.49 -12.55 -1.02
CA MET A 119 -9.68 -13.77 -0.90
C MET A 119 -10.54 -14.97 -0.52
N ALA A 120 -11.50 -14.79 0.40
CA ALA A 120 -12.47 -15.83 0.74
C ALA A 120 -13.31 -16.23 -0.47
N GLU A 121 -13.78 -15.26 -1.25
CA GLU A 121 -14.55 -15.51 -2.47
C GLU A 121 -13.73 -16.25 -3.53
N ASN A 122 -12.47 -15.86 -3.76
CA ASN A 122 -11.61 -16.54 -4.71
C ASN A 122 -11.34 -17.99 -4.29
N ALA A 123 -11.12 -18.25 -3.00
CA ALA A 123 -10.96 -19.61 -2.48
C ALA A 123 -12.21 -20.47 -2.72
N ARG A 124 -13.42 -19.92 -2.55
CA ARG A 124 -14.67 -20.62 -2.88
C ARG A 124 -14.76 -20.89 -4.37
N ARG A 125 -14.54 -19.89 -5.22
CA ARG A 125 -14.52 -20.04 -6.68
C ARG A 125 -13.51 -21.09 -7.15
N PHE A 126 -12.32 -21.12 -6.56
CA PHE A 126 -11.33 -22.17 -6.80
C PHE A 126 -11.91 -23.54 -6.45
N ARG A 127 -12.43 -23.72 -5.24
CA ARG A 127 -13.01 -24.99 -4.76
C ARG A 127 -14.18 -25.46 -5.62
N ASP A 128 -15.05 -24.56 -6.05
CA ASP A 128 -16.21 -24.87 -6.90
C ASP A 128 -15.80 -25.23 -8.33
N SER A 129 -14.66 -24.71 -8.82
CA SER A 129 -14.21 -24.89 -10.20
C SER A 129 -13.25 -26.06 -10.40
N ILE A 130 -12.55 -26.52 -9.35
CA ILE A 130 -11.57 -27.60 -9.46
C ILE A 130 -12.25 -28.97 -9.45
N GLU A 131 -12.26 -29.64 -10.61
CA GLU A 131 -12.94 -30.93 -10.80
C GLU A 131 -12.19 -32.15 -10.26
N VAL A 132 -11.22 -31.94 -9.36
CA VAL A 132 -10.43 -33.01 -8.73
C VAL A 132 -10.40 -32.83 -7.21
N PRO A 133 -10.40 -33.91 -6.42
CA PRO A 133 -10.31 -33.79 -4.97
C PRO A 133 -9.05 -33.04 -4.55
N VAL A 134 -9.22 -32.04 -3.67
CA VAL A 134 -8.12 -31.24 -3.12
C VAL A 134 -8.03 -31.48 -1.63
N GLN A 135 -6.85 -31.89 -1.16
CA GLN A 135 -6.50 -31.86 0.26
C GLN A 135 -6.18 -30.41 0.64
N PHE A 136 -7.05 -29.83 1.45
CA PHE A 136 -7.09 -28.39 1.67
C PHE A 136 -6.80 -28.06 3.13
N CYS A 137 -5.85 -27.18 3.40
CA CYS A 137 -5.54 -26.71 4.77
C CYS A 137 -5.91 -25.25 4.96
N GLU A 138 -6.60 -24.95 6.06
CA GLU A 138 -7.00 -23.60 6.41
C GLU A 138 -6.34 -23.16 7.71
N LEU A 139 -5.75 -21.96 7.69
CA LEU A 139 -5.33 -21.26 8.89
C LEU A 139 -6.32 -20.13 9.19
N SER A 140 -7.04 -20.25 10.30
CA SER A 140 -7.98 -19.26 10.79
C SER A 140 -7.38 -18.46 11.94
N PHE A 141 -7.60 -17.15 11.96
CA PHE A 141 -7.13 -16.26 13.03
C PHE A 141 -8.25 -15.77 13.96
N ASP A 142 -9.50 -16.13 13.64
CA ASP A 142 -10.72 -15.75 14.36
C ASP A 142 -11.58 -16.96 14.76
N GLY A 143 -11.15 -18.17 14.39
CA GLY A 143 -11.86 -19.43 14.67
C GLY A 143 -12.84 -19.83 13.57
N GLU A 144 -13.05 -18.99 12.55
CA GLU A 144 -13.94 -19.28 11.43
C GLU A 144 -13.18 -19.96 10.28
N PHE A 145 -13.80 -20.99 9.68
CA PHE A 145 -13.23 -21.77 8.57
C PHE A 145 -14.20 -21.76 7.38
N LEU A 146 -13.68 -21.61 6.17
CA LEU A 146 -14.51 -21.54 4.96
C LEU A 146 -15.04 -22.90 4.53
N PHE A 147 -14.26 -23.97 4.75
CA PHE A 147 -14.58 -25.30 4.27
C PHE A 147 -14.75 -26.28 5.43
N SER A 148 -15.74 -27.15 5.32
CA SER A 148 -16.05 -28.16 6.33
C SER A 148 -15.10 -29.35 6.30
N ASP A 149 -14.54 -29.63 5.14
CA ASP A 149 -13.69 -30.79 4.84
C ASP A 149 -12.19 -30.45 4.81
N SER A 150 -11.79 -29.26 5.26
CA SER A 150 -10.40 -28.84 5.34
C SER A 150 -9.71 -29.35 6.61
N ILE A 151 -8.38 -29.45 6.54
CA ILE A 151 -7.51 -29.52 7.71
C ILE A 151 -7.53 -28.13 8.37
N ARG A 152 -8.04 -28.06 9.58
CA ARG A 152 -8.29 -26.80 10.30
C ARG A 152 -7.19 -26.52 11.29
N ILE A 153 -6.52 -25.39 11.10
CA ILE A 153 -5.47 -24.91 11.98
C ILE A 153 -5.89 -23.58 12.57
N SER A 154 -5.84 -23.48 13.89
CA SER A 154 -6.05 -22.22 14.60
C SER A 154 -4.73 -21.47 14.72
N GLY A 155 -4.75 -20.23 14.27
CA GLY A 155 -3.70 -19.24 14.46
C GLY A 155 -4.18 -18.13 15.38
N ASP A 156 -3.21 -17.43 15.94
CA ASP A 156 -3.41 -16.19 16.69
C ASP A 156 -2.52 -15.08 16.10
N ASP A 157 -2.41 -13.96 16.81
CA ASP A 157 -1.55 -12.86 16.40
C ASP A 157 -0.06 -13.22 16.27
N SER A 158 0.43 -14.24 17.00
CA SER A 158 1.81 -14.71 16.87
C SER A 158 2.04 -15.41 15.53
N SER A 159 1.01 -15.99 14.93
CA SER A 159 1.07 -16.62 13.60
C SER A 159 0.67 -15.67 12.45
N ARG A 160 0.12 -14.50 12.81
CA ARG A 160 -0.40 -13.50 11.87
C ARG A 160 0.73 -12.72 11.20
N PHE A 161 0.51 -12.36 9.93
CA PHE A 161 1.47 -11.66 9.06
C PHE A 161 2.77 -12.41 8.78
N ILE A 162 2.71 -13.73 8.77
CA ILE A 162 3.74 -14.59 8.19
C ILE A 162 3.15 -15.21 6.92
N TRP A 163 3.94 -15.35 5.86
CA TRP A 163 3.52 -16.09 4.68
C TRP A 163 3.53 -17.59 4.98
N GLN A 164 2.34 -18.14 5.25
CA GLN A 164 2.16 -19.49 5.78
C GLN A 164 2.06 -20.57 4.71
N LYS A 165 2.04 -20.21 3.42
CA LYS A 165 1.71 -21.12 2.32
C LYS A 165 2.54 -22.41 2.36
N GLU A 166 3.87 -22.31 2.26
CA GLU A 166 4.75 -23.47 2.24
C GLU A 166 4.66 -24.29 3.54
N ARG A 167 4.45 -23.63 4.69
CA ARG A 167 4.24 -24.30 5.98
C ARG A 167 2.96 -25.13 6.01
N LEU A 168 1.83 -24.55 5.60
CA LEU A 168 0.54 -25.23 5.57
C LEU A 168 0.57 -26.40 4.57
N LEU A 169 1.23 -26.21 3.43
CA LEU A 169 1.41 -27.28 2.44
C LEU A 169 2.27 -28.43 3.00
N ASN A 170 3.32 -28.15 3.78
CA ASN A 170 4.08 -29.19 4.47
C ASN A 170 3.19 -29.98 5.45
N ILE A 171 2.36 -29.31 6.25
CA ILE A 171 1.43 -29.96 7.19
C ILE A 171 0.43 -30.89 6.46
N VAL A 172 -0.08 -30.47 5.29
CA VAL A 172 -0.92 -31.35 4.46
C VAL A 172 -0.13 -32.57 3.99
N MET A 173 1.08 -32.36 3.48
CA MET A 173 1.90 -33.43 2.91
C MET A 173 2.40 -34.44 3.94
N GLU A 174 2.62 -34.02 5.19
CA GLU A 174 2.95 -34.91 6.31
C GLU A 174 1.82 -35.92 6.59
N GLN A 175 0.57 -35.54 6.30
CA GLN A 175 -0.60 -36.41 6.50
C GLN A 175 -0.90 -37.30 5.29
N LEU A 176 -0.21 -37.11 4.16
CA LEU A 176 -0.44 -37.92 2.97
C LEU A 176 0.17 -39.32 3.13
N PRO A 177 -0.59 -40.39 2.79
CA PRO A 177 -0.09 -41.76 2.84
C PRO A 177 1.21 -41.93 2.04
N GLU A 178 2.12 -42.79 2.51
CA GLU A 178 3.36 -43.12 1.79
C GLU A 178 3.11 -43.67 0.38
N THR A 179 1.91 -44.21 0.13
CA THR A 179 1.47 -44.70 -1.18
C THR A 179 1.24 -43.59 -2.22
N VAL A 180 1.28 -42.31 -1.83
CA VAL A 180 1.15 -41.17 -2.75
C VAL A 180 2.49 -40.90 -3.45
N ASP A 181 2.52 -41.12 -4.77
CA ASP A 181 3.74 -41.01 -5.59
C ASP A 181 4.11 -39.56 -5.90
N ALA A 182 3.11 -38.70 -6.11
CA ALA A 182 3.28 -37.32 -6.51
C ALA A 182 2.25 -36.37 -5.90
N VAL A 183 2.61 -35.10 -5.84
CA VAL A 183 1.78 -34.02 -5.28
C VAL A 183 1.71 -32.88 -6.28
N ALA A 184 0.51 -32.31 -6.46
CA ALA A 184 0.29 -31.07 -7.19
C ALA A 184 -0.10 -29.96 -6.21
N ILE A 185 0.76 -28.97 -6.04
CA ILE A 185 0.46 -27.75 -5.29
C ILE A 185 -0.28 -26.80 -6.20
N VAL A 186 -1.43 -26.31 -5.77
CA VAL A 186 -2.26 -25.39 -6.56
C VAL A 186 -2.73 -24.23 -5.68
N ASP A 187 -2.52 -23.00 -6.15
CA ASP A 187 -2.96 -21.80 -5.44
C ASP A 187 -4.49 -21.69 -5.46
N ALA A 188 -5.06 -21.29 -4.32
CA ALA A 188 -6.51 -21.25 -4.11
C ALA A 188 -7.20 -20.05 -4.79
N ASP A 189 -6.55 -19.44 -5.77
CA ASP A 189 -7.03 -18.31 -6.57
C ASP A 189 -6.89 -18.59 -8.08
N LEU A 190 -6.81 -19.87 -8.46
CA LEU A 190 -6.68 -20.28 -9.86
C LEU A 190 -7.95 -20.92 -10.42
N ILE A 191 -8.20 -20.74 -11.71
CA ILE A 191 -9.24 -21.46 -12.46
C ILE A 191 -8.60 -22.08 -13.70
N PHE A 192 -8.60 -23.42 -13.77
CA PHE A 192 -8.09 -24.15 -14.92
C PHE A 192 -9.10 -24.14 -16.05
N GLN A 193 -8.72 -23.63 -17.22
CA GLN A 193 -9.57 -23.74 -18.41
C GLN A 193 -9.50 -25.15 -19.01
N ASN A 194 -8.35 -25.80 -18.93
CA ASN A 194 -8.18 -27.18 -19.36
C ASN A 194 -8.66 -28.14 -18.26
N ARG A 195 -9.84 -28.73 -18.39
CA ARG A 195 -10.38 -29.72 -17.43
C ARG A 195 -9.56 -31.01 -17.32
N ASN A 196 -8.77 -31.34 -18.34
CA ASN A 196 -7.92 -32.54 -18.36
C ASN A 196 -6.52 -32.30 -17.78
N TRP A 197 -6.23 -31.11 -17.22
CA TRP A 197 -4.90 -30.75 -16.73
C TRP A 197 -4.31 -31.82 -15.81
N PHE A 198 -5.11 -32.34 -14.87
CA PHE A 198 -4.67 -33.32 -13.88
C PHE A 198 -4.17 -34.62 -14.49
N ARG A 199 -4.91 -35.16 -15.47
CA ARG A 199 -4.52 -36.40 -16.17
C ARG A 199 -3.25 -36.22 -17.00
N VAL A 200 -3.12 -35.07 -17.67
CA VAL A 200 -1.93 -34.73 -18.46
C VAL A 200 -0.72 -34.51 -17.55
N THR A 201 -0.90 -33.86 -16.40
CA THR A 201 0.14 -33.71 -15.37
C THR A 201 0.66 -35.08 -14.92
N LEU A 202 -0.24 -36.01 -14.57
CA LEU A 202 0.12 -37.36 -14.12
C LEU A 202 0.97 -38.09 -15.17
N GLN A 203 0.57 -38.05 -16.45
CA GLN A 203 1.33 -38.66 -17.55
C GLN A 203 2.69 -38.00 -17.74
N LYS A 204 2.77 -36.67 -17.69
CA LYS A 204 4.04 -35.95 -17.84
C LYS A 204 5.02 -36.26 -16.71
N LEU A 205 4.53 -36.51 -15.50
CA LEU A 205 5.35 -36.94 -14.36
C LEU A 205 5.99 -38.33 -14.55
N TRP A 206 5.63 -39.11 -15.59
CA TRP A 206 6.38 -40.33 -15.94
C TRP A 206 7.76 -40.01 -16.54
N HIS A 207 7.89 -38.84 -17.18
CA HIS A 207 9.08 -38.46 -17.95
C HIS A 207 9.71 -37.14 -17.50
N ALA A 208 9.08 -36.40 -16.59
CA ALA A 208 9.58 -35.21 -15.94
C ALA A 208 9.65 -35.42 -14.41
N ASP A 209 10.49 -34.64 -13.74
CA ASP A 209 10.56 -34.61 -12.28
C ASP A 209 9.52 -33.64 -11.70
N ILE A 210 9.33 -32.53 -12.40
CA ILE A 210 8.44 -31.42 -12.04
C ILE A 210 7.63 -31.04 -13.28
N VAL A 211 6.34 -30.75 -13.09
CA VAL A 211 5.41 -30.36 -14.14
C VAL A 211 4.64 -29.12 -13.67
N GLN A 212 4.79 -27.99 -14.36
CA GLN A 212 3.84 -26.90 -14.19
C GLN A 212 2.51 -27.28 -14.83
N CYS A 213 1.41 -27.07 -14.11
CA CYS A 213 0.10 -27.60 -14.52
C CYS A 213 -0.58 -26.76 -15.61
N PHE A 214 0.16 -25.85 -16.26
CA PHE A 214 -0.27 -24.96 -17.33
C PHE A 214 0.91 -24.51 -18.19
N ASP A 215 0.63 -24.03 -19.40
CA ASP A 215 1.58 -23.41 -20.32
C ASP A 215 1.51 -21.89 -20.25
N LEU A 216 0.31 -21.36 -19.99
CA LEU A 216 0.02 -19.92 -19.94
C LEU A 216 -0.81 -19.61 -18.71
N ILE A 217 -0.48 -18.51 -18.02
CA ILE A 217 -1.30 -17.95 -16.94
C ILE A 217 -1.83 -16.58 -17.35
N GLU A 218 -3.13 -16.36 -17.17
CA GLU A 218 -3.83 -15.11 -17.44
C GLU A 218 -4.29 -14.48 -16.12
N TYR A 219 -3.88 -13.25 -15.85
CA TYR A 219 -4.31 -12.49 -14.68
C TYR A 219 -5.63 -11.78 -14.97
N GLU A 220 -6.65 -12.02 -14.15
CA GLU A 220 -7.91 -11.30 -14.24
C GLU A 220 -7.83 -9.90 -13.62
N THR A 221 -8.55 -8.96 -14.21
CA THR A 221 -8.90 -7.67 -13.60
C THR A 221 -10.07 -7.85 -12.63
N GLU A 222 -10.39 -6.80 -11.88
CA GLU A 222 -11.55 -6.78 -10.99
C GLU A 222 -12.88 -7.10 -11.72
N THR A 223 -12.98 -6.78 -13.01
CA THR A 223 -14.18 -7.03 -13.82
C THR A 223 -14.17 -8.41 -14.50
N GLY A 224 -13.13 -9.23 -14.28
CA GLY A 224 -12.98 -10.57 -14.86
C GLY A 224 -12.41 -10.59 -16.28
N SER A 225 -11.94 -9.45 -16.81
CA SER A 225 -11.21 -9.39 -18.08
C SER A 225 -9.75 -9.79 -17.88
N VAL A 226 -9.06 -10.25 -18.92
CA VAL A 226 -7.61 -10.56 -18.82
C VAL A 226 -6.82 -9.25 -18.83
N GLU A 227 -6.00 -9.02 -17.81
CA GLU A 227 -5.08 -7.88 -17.72
C GLU A 227 -3.76 -8.18 -18.44
N LYS A 228 -3.16 -9.32 -18.11
CA LYS A 228 -1.81 -9.73 -18.55
C LYS A 228 -1.73 -11.24 -18.64
N SER A 229 -0.87 -11.74 -19.52
CA SER A 229 -0.57 -13.16 -19.62
C SER A 229 0.93 -13.42 -19.62
N TYR A 230 1.33 -14.55 -19.07
CA TYR A 230 2.73 -14.96 -18.99
C TYR A 230 2.87 -16.46 -19.30
N PRO A 231 3.93 -16.88 -20.00
CA PRO A 231 4.23 -18.29 -20.13
C PRO A 231 4.61 -18.87 -18.76
N SER A 232 4.42 -20.18 -18.60
CA SER A 232 4.99 -20.92 -17.48
C SER A 232 6.52 -20.84 -17.52
N TYR A 233 7.18 -20.94 -16.37
CA TYR A 233 8.64 -21.00 -16.28
C TYR A 233 9.23 -22.11 -17.16
N ALA A 234 8.58 -23.28 -17.19
CA ALA A 234 8.96 -24.40 -18.03
C ALA A 234 8.92 -24.10 -19.54
N LYS A 235 8.11 -23.13 -19.98
CA LYS A 235 7.98 -22.67 -21.37
C LYS A 235 8.76 -21.41 -21.69
N SER A 236 9.44 -20.81 -20.71
CA SER A 236 10.17 -19.57 -20.94
C SER A 236 11.27 -19.73 -22.00
N SER A 237 11.38 -18.74 -22.90
CA SER A 237 12.42 -18.67 -23.94
C SER A 237 13.49 -17.66 -23.52
N GLN A 238 14.71 -17.78 -24.03
CA GLN A 238 15.83 -16.87 -23.75
C GLN A 238 15.43 -15.41 -24.00
N GLY A 239 15.04 -14.69 -22.94
CA GLY A 239 14.62 -13.28 -22.96
C GLY A 239 13.30 -12.95 -22.26
N ASN A 240 12.36 -13.90 -22.10
CA ASN A 240 11.06 -13.65 -21.45
C ASN A 240 10.93 -14.38 -20.12
N PRO A 241 10.76 -13.69 -18.98
CA PRO A 241 10.62 -14.35 -17.69
C PRO A 241 9.28 -15.11 -17.61
N GLY A 242 9.34 -16.44 -17.51
CA GLY A 242 8.16 -17.26 -17.23
C GLY A 242 7.79 -17.28 -15.75
N MET A 243 6.52 -17.52 -15.45
CA MET A 243 5.99 -17.52 -14.08
C MET A 243 6.33 -18.85 -13.37
N PRO A 244 7.05 -18.82 -12.23
CA PRO A 244 7.52 -20.04 -11.54
C PRO A 244 6.49 -20.70 -10.61
N GLY A 245 5.36 -20.05 -10.32
CA GLY A 245 4.39 -20.49 -9.31
C GLY A 245 2.99 -20.81 -9.83
N GLY A 246 1.99 -20.62 -8.97
CA GLY A 246 0.58 -20.87 -9.23
C GLY A 246 0.18 -22.34 -9.08
N ALA A 247 0.65 -23.20 -9.98
CA ALA A 247 0.33 -24.62 -9.96
C ALA A 247 1.48 -25.49 -10.47
N VAL A 248 2.06 -26.30 -9.56
CA VAL A 248 3.25 -27.12 -9.81
C VAL A 248 3.05 -28.50 -9.21
N ALA A 249 3.28 -29.52 -10.02
CA ALA A 249 3.29 -30.91 -9.58
C ALA A 249 4.70 -31.49 -9.62
N PHE A 250 5.00 -32.38 -8.70
CA PHE A 250 6.29 -33.04 -8.61
C PHE A 250 6.13 -34.39 -7.91
N ARG A 251 7.07 -35.29 -8.17
CA ARG A 251 7.14 -36.56 -7.44
C ARG A 251 7.50 -36.28 -5.98
N ARG A 252 6.91 -37.01 -5.02
CA ARG A 252 7.19 -36.81 -3.60
C ARG A 252 8.68 -36.95 -3.28
N SER A 253 9.39 -37.81 -4.01
CA SER A 253 10.85 -38.00 -3.94
C SER A 253 11.69 -36.77 -4.31
N VAL A 254 11.12 -35.75 -4.96
CA VAL A 254 11.80 -34.47 -5.25
C VAL A 254 11.98 -33.67 -3.96
N LEU A 255 11.03 -33.79 -3.02
CA LEU A 255 11.20 -33.28 -1.67
C LEU A 255 12.17 -34.20 -0.93
N ARG A 256 13.34 -33.68 -0.57
CA ARG A 256 14.29 -34.37 0.33
C ARG A 256 13.69 -34.44 1.75
N GLN A 257 14.48 -34.83 2.76
CA GLN A 257 14.06 -34.89 4.17
C GLN A 257 13.53 -33.58 4.79
N GLY A 258 13.53 -32.45 4.08
CA GLY A 258 13.18 -31.11 4.61
C GLY A 258 11.91 -30.45 4.06
N GLY A 259 11.11 -31.12 3.22
CA GLY A 259 9.84 -30.54 2.70
C GLY A 259 10.02 -29.31 1.80
N LEU A 260 8.99 -28.46 1.72
CA LEU A 260 9.02 -27.16 1.02
C LEU A 260 9.74 -26.10 1.86
N HIS A 261 10.33 -25.12 1.18
CA HIS A 261 11.11 -24.05 1.78
C HIS A 261 10.23 -22.99 2.48
N GLU A 262 9.96 -23.21 3.76
CA GLU A 262 9.10 -22.36 4.60
C GLU A 262 9.75 -21.06 5.11
N GLU A 263 11.04 -20.84 4.86
CA GLU A 263 11.76 -19.65 5.35
C GLU A 263 11.33 -18.34 4.65
N ASN A 264 10.57 -18.43 3.56
CA ASN A 264 10.15 -17.29 2.75
C ASN A 264 8.89 -16.62 3.32
N ILE A 265 9.03 -16.01 4.49
CA ILE A 265 7.94 -15.42 5.26
C ILE A 265 7.22 -14.23 4.59
N LEU A 266 7.72 -13.74 3.45
CA LEU A 266 7.07 -12.71 2.58
C LEU A 266 6.76 -13.24 1.17
N GLY A 267 6.62 -14.55 1.03
CA GLY A 267 6.34 -15.24 -0.23
C GLY A 267 7.51 -15.24 -1.21
N GLY A 268 7.30 -15.91 -2.36
CA GLY A 268 8.34 -16.17 -3.37
C GLY A 268 9.04 -17.53 -3.23
N GLY A 269 8.50 -18.42 -2.39
CA GLY A 269 9.00 -19.80 -2.25
C GLY A 269 8.98 -20.59 -3.55
N ASP A 270 7.94 -20.41 -4.36
CA ASP A 270 7.85 -20.93 -5.72
C ASP A 270 9.11 -20.65 -6.56
N SER A 271 9.56 -19.39 -6.56
CA SER A 271 10.68 -18.90 -7.35
C SER A 271 12.01 -19.47 -6.88
N VAL A 272 12.18 -19.58 -5.56
CA VAL A 272 13.39 -20.15 -4.94
C VAL A 272 13.45 -21.66 -5.23
N MET A 273 12.36 -22.38 -4.99
CA MET A 273 12.30 -23.84 -5.17
C MET A 273 12.48 -24.23 -6.63
N LEU A 274 11.77 -23.60 -7.56
CA LEU A 274 11.82 -23.98 -8.96
C LEU A 274 13.21 -23.75 -9.56
N ARG A 275 13.87 -22.63 -9.22
CA ARG A 275 15.27 -22.35 -9.60
C ARG A 275 16.25 -23.32 -8.95
N HIS A 276 16.03 -23.68 -7.69
CA HIS A 276 16.87 -24.67 -7.00
C HIS A 276 16.76 -26.04 -7.68
N TRP A 277 15.55 -26.46 -8.04
CA TRP A 277 15.31 -27.72 -8.72
C TRP A 277 15.92 -27.75 -10.13
N GLU A 278 15.75 -26.69 -10.91
CA GLU A 278 16.40 -26.55 -12.21
C GLU A 278 17.92 -26.66 -12.10
N LYS A 279 18.53 -25.90 -11.18
CA LYS A 279 19.99 -25.95 -10.92
C LYS A 279 20.46 -27.31 -10.43
N SER A 280 19.60 -28.08 -9.79
CA SER A 280 19.86 -29.46 -9.35
C SER A 280 19.75 -30.48 -10.50
N GLY A 281 19.42 -30.04 -11.71
CA GLY A 281 19.32 -30.88 -12.90
C GLY A 281 18.00 -31.63 -13.03
N PHE A 282 16.97 -31.28 -12.24
CA PHE A 282 15.64 -31.87 -12.40
C PHE A 282 15.01 -31.42 -13.71
N LYS A 283 14.34 -32.35 -14.39
CA LYS A 283 13.63 -32.06 -15.63
C LYS A 283 12.28 -31.44 -15.33
N ILE A 284 12.11 -30.20 -15.77
CA ILE A 284 10.87 -29.42 -15.64
C ILE A 284 10.11 -29.46 -16.98
N ASP A 285 8.83 -29.80 -16.94
CA ASP A 285 7.90 -29.78 -18.08
C ASP A 285 6.65 -28.95 -17.71
N SER A 286 5.73 -28.78 -18.66
CA SER A 286 4.48 -28.05 -18.50
C SER A 286 3.33 -28.74 -19.21
N VAL A 287 2.11 -28.48 -18.73
CA VAL A 287 0.86 -28.99 -19.34
C VAL A 287 0.28 -27.95 -20.29
N PRO A 288 0.00 -28.32 -21.55
CA PRO A 288 -0.74 -27.45 -22.46
C PRO A 288 -2.07 -26.99 -21.87
N GLY A 289 -2.26 -25.68 -21.81
CA GLY A 289 -3.49 -25.09 -21.28
C GLY A 289 -3.25 -23.73 -20.65
N VAL A 290 -4.36 -23.04 -20.44
CA VAL A 290 -4.43 -21.73 -19.79
C VAL A 290 -5.02 -21.90 -18.39
N VAL A 291 -4.41 -21.24 -17.42
CA VAL A 291 -4.99 -21.06 -16.09
C VAL A 291 -5.28 -19.57 -15.88
N ARG A 292 -6.44 -19.26 -15.32
CA ARG A 292 -6.76 -17.90 -14.90
C ARG A 292 -6.41 -17.71 -13.45
N HIS A 293 -5.73 -16.62 -13.15
CA HIS A 293 -5.42 -16.18 -11.81
C HIS A 293 -6.41 -15.08 -11.43
N LEU A 294 -7.25 -15.38 -10.45
CA LEU A 294 -8.34 -14.51 -10.01
C LEU A 294 -7.80 -13.22 -9.41
N PHE A 295 -8.49 -12.12 -9.69
CA PHE A 295 -8.15 -10.82 -9.13
C PHE A 295 -8.29 -10.83 -7.60
N HIS A 296 -7.23 -10.46 -6.89
CA HIS A 296 -7.24 -10.32 -5.43
C HIS A 296 -6.64 -9.00 -4.93
N GLY A 297 -6.46 -8.04 -5.83
CA GLY A 297 -5.92 -6.71 -5.57
C GLY A 297 -5.16 -6.20 -6.78
N ALA A 298 -5.10 -4.88 -6.95
CA ALA A 298 -4.20 -4.30 -7.94
C ALA A 298 -2.79 -4.84 -7.68
N HIS A 299 -2.05 -5.18 -8.73
CA HIS A 299 -0.62 -5.44 -8.59
C HIS A 299 0.05 -4.14 -8.17
N GLY A 300 -0.01 -3.82 -6.87
CA GLY A 300 0.75 -2.74 -6.24
C GLY A 300 2.21 -2.90 -6.61
N ASP A 301 2.91 -1.77 -6.66
CA ASP A 301 4.25 -1.62 -7.19
C ASP A 301 5.14 -2.81 -6.80
N ARG A 302 5.29 -3.78 -7.73
CA ARG A 302 6.15 -4.95 -7.57
C ARG A 302 7.61 -4.52 -7.75
N GLN A 303 7.98 -3.34 -7.25
CA GLN A 303 9.36 -2.90 -7.20
C GLN A 303 10.11 -3.86 -6.30
N GLN A 304 10.85 -4.75 -6.95
CA GLN A 304 11.87 -5.61 -6.38
C GLN A 304 13.05 -4.76 -5.86
N LEU A 305 12.83 -3.91 -4.86
CA LEU A 305 13.79 -3.96 -3.77
C LEU A 305 13.58 -5.34 -3.18
N SER A 306 14.58 -6.22 -3.25
CA SER A 306 14.32 -7.64 -2.95
C SER A 306 13.78 -7.69 -1.53
N ARG A 307 12.62 -8.32 -1.32
CA ARG A 307 11.98 -8.42 0.00
C ARG A 307 12.97 -8.93 1.07
N TYR A 308 13.93 -9.72 0.61
CA TYR A 308 15.09 -10.18 1.35
C TYR A 308 16.04 -9.07 1.78
N ASP A 309 16.30 -8.06 0.97
CA ASP A 309 17.14 -6.91 1.36
C ASP A 309 16.48 -6.11 2.48
N VAL A 310 15.15 -5.96 2.45
CA VAL A 310 14.40 -5.27 3.52
C VAL A 310 14.43 -6.09 4.81
N LEU A 311 14.16 -7.39 4.72
CA LEU A 311 14.27 -8.31 5.87
C LEU A 311 15.71 -8.34 6.42
N LYS A 312 16.71 -8.37 5.54
CA LYS A 312 18.13 -8.38 5.92
C LYS A 312 18.55 -7.08 6.57
N ALA A 313 18.08 -5.94 6.07
CA ALA A 313 18.30 -4.64 6.70
C ALA A 313 17.65 -4.57 8.10
N ALA A 314 16.50 -5.22 8.28
CA ALA A 314 15.83 -5.39 9.57
C ALA A 314 16.48 -6.46 10.47
N GLY A 315 17.58 -7.10 10.05
CA GLY A 315 18.28 -8.11 10.83
C GLY A 315 17.55 -9.45 10.92
N PHE A 316 16.67 -9.77 9.97
CA PHE A 316 15.93 -11.03 9.97
C PHE A 316 16.85 -12.26 9.90
N ASP A 317 16.49 -13.24 10.71
CA ASP A 317 17.11 -14.56 10.82
C ASP A 317 15.99 -15.55 11.18
N PHE A 318 15.78 -16.58 10.35
CA PHE A 318 14.62 -17.45 10.48
C PHE A 318 14.60 -18.19 11.83
N GLU A 319 15.72 -18.82 12.21
CA GLU A 319 15.83 -19.60 13.45
C GLU A 319 15.65 -18.73 14.71
N ARG A 320 16.09 -17.47 14.67
CA ARG A 320 15.94 -16.55 15.80
C ARG A 320 14.55 -15.94 15.90
N HIS A 321 13.89 -15.69 14.78
CA HIS A 321 12.66 -14.88 14.74
C HIS A 321 11.38 -15.67 14.53
N ILE A 322 11.46 -16.92 14.07
CA ILE A 322 10.31 -17.76 13.74
C ILE A 322 10.41 -19.08 14.51
N ASN A 323 9.35 -19.43 15.25
CA ASN A 323 9.18 -20.79 15.74
C ASN A 323 8.52 -21.63 14.65
N SER A 324 9.14 -22.75 14.29
CA SER A 324 8.60 -23.72 13.32
C SER A 324 8.38 -25.10 13.97
N ASP A 325 7.39 -25.16 14.86
CA ASP A 325 6.99 -26.39 15.55
C ASP A 325 6.28 -27.34 14.57
N PRO A 326 6.73 -28.60 14.37
CA PRO A 326 6.08 -29.60 13.51
C PRO A 326 4.54 -29.67 13.70
N GLY A 327 3.80 -29.75 12.59
CA GLY A 327 2.33 -29.78 12.61
C GLY A 327 1.62 -28.46 12.99
N LYS A 328 2.34 -27.41 13.40
CA LYS A 328 1.79 -26.10 13.78
C LYS A 328 2.09 -25.01 12.74
N PRO A 329 1.34 -23.90 12.71
CA PRO A 329 1.68 -22.76 11.87
C PRO A 329 3.00 -22.11 12.34
N LEU A 330 3.68 -21.39 11.44
CA LEU A 330 4.83 -20.57 11.84
C LEU A 330 4.36 -19.48 12.81
N THR A 331 5.15 -19.21 13.85
CA THR A 331 4.85 -18.13 14.80
C THR A 331 6.06 -17.25 15.04
N TRP A 332 5.85 -15.98 15.38
CA TRP A 332 6.93 -15.09 15.80
C TRP A 332 7.53 -15.57 17.13
N SER A 333 8.86 -15.61 17.20
CA SER A 333 9.57 -15.88 18.46
C SER A 333 9.46 -14.70 19.44
N SER A 334 9.56 -14.99 20.72
CA SER A 334 9.53 -13.98 21.79
C SER A 334 10.88 -13.27 21.99
N ALA A 335 11.89 -13.53 21.15
CA ALA A 335 13.23 -12.95 21.28
C ALA A 335 13.27 -11.46 20.91
N GLU A 336 14.21 -10.73 21.51
CA GLU A 336 14.51 -9.34 21.17
C GLU A 336 14.97 -9.25 19.71
N GLY A 337 14.23 -8.53 18.87
CA GLY A 337 14.50 -8.40 17.42
C GLY A 337 13.30 -8.69 16.52
N SER A 338 12.28 -9.43 17.01
CA SER A 338 11.12 -9.80 16.19
C SER A 338 10.18 -8.64 15.86
N ARG A 339 10.16 -7.55 16.65
CA ARG A 339 9.25 -6.41 16.44
C ARG A 339 9.43 -5.72 15.09
N GLU A 340 10.66 -5.41 14.70
CA GLU A 340 10.92 -4.68 13.45
C GLU A 340 10.68 -5.57 12.23
N VAL A 341 11.14 -6.83 12.29
CA VAL A 341 10.87 -7.83 11.24
C VAL A 341 9.36 -8.08 11.10
N ARG A 342 8.63 -8.21 12.21
CA ARG A 342 7.17 -8.38 12.22
C ARG A 342 6.45 -7.17 11.63
N ARG A 343 6.93 -5.95 11.89
CA ARG A 343 6.42 -4.73 11.28
C ARG A 343 6.62 -4.74 9.76
N VAL A 344 7.81 -5.08 9.28
CA VAL A 344 8.11 -5.23 7.84
C VAL A 344 7.18 -6.27 7.21
N ALA A 345 6.97 -7.39 7.88
CA ALA A 345 6.12 -8.46 7.39
C ALA A 345 4.64 -8.07 7.37
N GLN A 346 4.13 -7.41 8.42
CA GLN A 346 2.78 -6.86 8.46
C GLN A 346 2.55 -5.87 7.31
N HIS A 347 3.46 -4.93 7.10
CA HIS A 347 3.37 -3.96 6.01
C HIS A 347 3.30 -4.64 4.63
N PHE A 348 4.02 -5.75 4.43
CA PHE A 348 3.95 -6.53 3.20
C PHE A 348 2.54 -7.12 2.94
N PHE A 349 1.85 -7.62 3.98
CA PHE A 349 0.47 -8.10 3.84
C PHE A 349 -0.51 -6.96 3.58
N GLU A 350 -0.35 -5.85 4.28
CA GLU A 350 -1.25 -4.69 4.19
C GLU A 350 -1.17 -4.00 2.82
N SER A 351 0.06 -3.85 2.30
CA SER A 351 0.30 -3.30 0.96
C SER A 351 -0.29 -4.14 -0.18
N ARG A 352 -0.44 -5.46 0.01
CA ARG A 352 -1.05 -6.37 -0.98
C ARG A 352 -2.57 -6.31 -1.05
N SER A 353 -3.21 -6.00 0.07
CA SER A 353 -4.68 -6.03 0.17
C SER A 353 -5.33 -4.66 0.03
N GLY A 354 -4.53 -3.58 0.04
CA GLY A 354 -5.01 -2.21 0.19
C GLY A 354 -5.63 -1.93 1.57
N LYS A 355 -5.55 -2.86 2.53
CA LYS A 355 -6.09 -2.74 3.88
C LYS A 355 -4.99 -2.87 4.94
N THR A 356 -5.01 -2.01 5.94
CA THR A 356 -4.29 -2.22 7.20
C THR A 356 -5.06 -3.21 8.09
N ALA A 357 -4.34 -4.07 8.82
CA ALA A 357 -4.98 -4.90 9.83
C ALA A 357 -5.32 -4.03 11.04
N SER A 358 -6.57 -3.63 11.19
CA SER A 358 -7.01 -2.96 12.41
C SER A 358 -7.13 -3.99 13.53
N SER A 359 -6.17 -3.98 14.46
CA SER A 359 -6.36 -4.55 15.80
C SER A 359 -7.15 -3.58 16.68
N GLU A 360 -8.34 -3.19 16.23
CA GLU A 360 -9.30 -2.46 17.05
C GLU A 360 -10.68 -3.00 16.71
N LYS A 361 -11.33 -3.64 17.69
CA LYS A 361 -12.74 -4.02 17.58
C LYS A 361 -13.57 -2.72 17.55
N PRO A 362 -14.31 -2.43 16.47
CA PRO A 362 -15.33 -1.39 16.52
C PRO A 362 -16.46 -1.88 17.43
N ILE A 363 -16.91 -1.01 18.34
CA ILE A 363 -18.18 -1.19 19.04
C ILE A 363 -19.27 -1.38 17.96
N PRO A 364 -20.12 -2.41 18.04
CA PRO A 364 -21.14 -2.65 17.02
C PRO A 364 -22.23 -1.58 17.11
N ILE A 365 -22.12 -0.55 16.25
CA ILE A 365 -23.20 0.40 16.02
C ILE A 365 -24.07 -0.17 14.91
N LYS A 366 -25.35 -0.41 15.21
CA LYS A 366 -26.35 -0.83 14.21
C LYS A 366 -26.37 0.16 13.04
N PRO A 367 -26.43 -0.31 11.78
CA PRO A 367 -26.60 0.60 10.65
C PRO A 367 -27.95 1.33 10.76
N PRO A 368 -27.99 2.66 10.60
CA PRO A 368 -29.25 3.38 10.49
C PRO A 368 -29.93 3.05 9.15
N GLN A 369 -31.26 3.14 9.16
CA GLN A 369 -32.08 3.15 7.95
C GLN A 369 -31.77 4.42 7.11
N SER A 370 -32.01 4.35 5.80
CA SER A 370 -31.80 5.45 4.86
C SER A 370 -32.39 6.78 5.38
N PRO A 371 -31.72 7.94 5.20
CA PRO A 371 -32.18 9.21 5.76
C PRO A 371 -33.54 9.61 5.18
N ALA A 372 -34.57 9.61 6.03
CA ALA A 372 -35.89 10.12 5.66
C ALA A 372 -35.77 11.61 5.27
N ALA A 373 -36.35 11.99 4.13
CA ALA A 373 -36.51 13.40 3.76
C ALA A 373 -37.57 14.05 4.68
N GLY A 374 -37.39 15.31 5.07
CA GLY A 374 -38.38 16.08 5.82
C GLY A 374 -38.25 16.07 7.36
N ARG A 375 -37.11 15.65 7.92
CA ARG A 375 -36.83 15.78 9.36
C ARG A 375 -36.44 17.22 9.68
N LYS A 376 -37.12 17.83 10.66
CA LYS A 376 -36.77 19.14 11.22
C LYS A 376 -35.42 19.09 11.93
N ILE A 377 -34.54 20.06 11.68
CA ILE A 377 -33.24 20.20 12.35
C ILE A 377 -33.37 21.22 13.48
N ASN A 378 -33.34 20.76 14.74
CA ASN A 378 -33.45 21.65 15.89
C ASN A 378 -32.07 22.11 16.35
N ASN A 379 -31.12 21.17 16.46
CA ASN A 379 -29.80 21.42 17.03
C ASN A 379 -28.71 21.28 15.96
N LEU A 380 -28.13 22.41 15.53
CA LEU A 380 -26.95 22.46 14.66
C LEU A 380 -25.74 22.88 15.49
N ALA A 381 -24.76 21.99 15.67
CA ALA A 381 -23.49 22.36 16.29
C ALA A 381 -22.50 22.87 15.24
N VAL A 382 -21.61 23.76 15.63
CA VAL A 382 -20.47 24.20 14.80
C VAL A 382 -19.18 23.67 15.41
N VAL A 383 -18.30 23.11 14.57
CA VAL A 383 -16.99 22.60 14.96
C VAL A 383 -15.92 23.33 14.15
N ALA A 384 -14.89 23.80 14.81
CA ALA A 384 -13.70 24.36 14.18
C ALA A 384 -12.43 23.80 14.83
N CYS A 385 -11.32 23.84 14.10
CA CYS A 385 -10.04 23.38 14.64
C CYS A 385 -8.88 24.32 14.31
N HIS A 386 -7.90 24.38 15.22
CA HIS A 386 -6.67 25.11 15.04
C HIS A 386 -5.47 24.21 15.31
N PHE A 387 -4.49 24.23 14.41
CA PHE A 387 -3.17 23.67 14.65
C PHE A 387 -2.15 24.47 13.84
N ASN A 388 -1.05 24.85 14.49
CA ASN A 388 -0.07 25.75 13.91
C ASN A 388 1.35 25.29 14.27
N PRO A 389 1.86 24.24 13.60
CA PRO A 389 3.15 23.65 13.95
C PRO A 389 4.34 24.58 13.68
N CYS A 390 4.16 25.60 12.82
CA CYS A 390 5.20 26.58 12.46
C CYS A 390 5.10 27.89 13.24
N GLY A 391 4.04 28.11 14.03
CA GLY A 391 3.85 29.34 14.80
C GLY A 391 3.60 30.60 13.95
N TYR A 392 2.93 30.47 12.80
CA TYR A 392 2.54 31.62 11.97
C TYR A 392 1.50 32.51 12.68
N LYS A 393 1.57 33.81 12.47
CA LYS A 393 0.68 34.79 13.13
C LYS A 393 -0.65 34.95 12.42
N MET A 394 -0.67 34.84 11.09
CA MET A 394 -1.87 35.08 10.28
C MET A 394 -3.00 34.08 10.56
N PRO A 395 -2.76 32.75 10.67
CA PRO A 395 -3.82 31.81 11.03
C PRO A 395 -4.46 32.11 12.41
N VAL A 396 -3.65 32.53 13.38
CA VAL A 396 -4.13 32.91 14.72
C VAL A 396 -5.01 34.17 14.65
N ARG A 397 -4.54 35.20 13.94
CA ARG A 397 -5.30 36.44 13.72
C ARG A 397 -6.63 36.17 13.00
N ASN A 398 -6.60 35.36 11.94
CA ASN A 398 -7.79 34.97 11.19
C ASN A 398 -8.76 34.20 12.07
N GLY A 399 -8.26 33.29 12.91
CA GLY A 399 -9.08 32.55 13.86
C GLY A 399 -9.80 33.43 14.88
N HIS A 400 -9.15 34.48 15.40
CA HIS A 400 -9.84 35.44 16.28
C HIS A 400 -10.92 36.23 15.54
N GLU A 401 -10.65 36.71 14.32
CA GLU A 401 -11.66 37.41 13.50
C GLU A 401 -12.82 36.49 13.12
N PHE A 402 -12.55 35.22 12.84
CA PHE A 402 -13.57 34.20 12.61
C PHE A 402 -14.48 34.04 13.82
N LEU A 403 -13.92 33.83 15.01
CA LEU A 403 -14.71 33.66 16.24
C LEU A 403 -15.53 34.91 16.57
N GLU A 404 -14.98 36.11 16.36
CA GLU A 404 -15.69 37.38 16.56
C GLU A 404 -16.89 37.52 15.60
N ARG A 405 -16.76 37.07 14.35
CA ARG A 405 -17.79 37.24 13.31
C ARG A 405 -18.75 36.07 13.18
N LEU A 406 -18.42 34.88 13.69
CA LEU A 406 -19.22 33.67 13.53
C LEU A 406 -20.64 33.81 14.10
N GLY A 407 -20.76 34.51 15.23
CA GLY A 407 -22.05 34.88 15.85
C GLY A 407 -22.85 33.73 16.47
N VAL A 408 -22.29 32.52 16.52
CA VAL A 408 -22.89 31.33 17.15
C VAL A 408 -21.85 30.55 17.95
N PRO A 409 -22.25 29.73 18.95
CA PRO A 409 -21.33 28.88 19.69
C PRO A 409 -20.60 27.89 18.78
N VAL A 410 -19.33 27.63 19.08
CA VAL A 410 -18.46 26.72 18.33
C VAL A 410 -17.72 25.81 19.28
N THR A 411 -17.72 24.52 19.00
CA THR A 411 -16.83 23.55 19.63
C THR A 411 -15.47 23.61 18.95
N MET A 412 -14.49 24.09 19.68
CA MET A 412 -13.16 24.38 19.21
C MET A 412 -12.18 23.28 19.66
N VAL A 413 -11.41 22.75 18.71
CA VAL A 413 -10.34 21.78 18.98
C VAL A 413 -9.00 22.40 18.60
N GLU A 414 -8.10 22.56 19.58
CA GLU A 414 -6.78 23.13 19.36
C GLU A 414 -5.66 22.12 19.67
N LEU A 415 -4.76 21.95 18.70
CA LEU A 415 -3.54 21.16 18.85
C LEU A 415 -2.32 22.09 19.00
N SER A 416 -1.69 22.04 20.17
CA SER A 416 -0.47 22.75 20.49
C SER A 416 0.73 21.82 20.55
N PHE A 417 1.85 22.25 19.96
CA PHE A 417 3.12 21.50 19.99
C PHE A 417 4.10 22.01 21.05
N ASN A 418 3.77 23.10 21.74
CA ASN A 418 4.60 23.74 22.77
C ASN A 418 3.85 23.91 24.11
N GLY A 419 2.63 23.37 24.21
CA GLY A 419 1.77 23.48 25.38
C GLY A 419 1.08 24.85 25.55
N LYS A 420 1.29 25.79 24.64
CA LYS A 420 0.59 27.09 24.61
C LYS A 420 -0.58 27.03 23.63
N PHE A 421 -1.71 27.54 24.05
CA PHE A 421 -2.96 27.55 23.29
C PHE A 421 -3.31 28.99 22.94
N GLU A 422 -3.68 29.24 21.69
CA GLU A 422 -4.04 30.56 21.18
C GLU A 422 -5.53 30.86 21.41
N PHE A 423 -6.34 29.81 21.56
CA PHE A 423 -7.79 29.91 21.71
C PHE A 423 -8.23 29.31 23.05
N ASP A 424 -9.36 29.81 23.55
CA ASP A 424 -10.04 29.15 24.68
C ASP A 424 -10.86 27.96 24.18
N ALA A 425 -10.16 26.95 23.65
CA ALA A 425 -10.76 25.77 23.06
C ALA A 425 -11.31 24.80 24.11
N GLU A 426 -12.47 24.19 23.85
CA GLU A 426 -13.03 23.12 24.67
C GLU A 426 -12.12 21.89 24.70
N HIS A 427 -11.47 21.60 23.57
CA HIS A 427 -10.54 20.48 23.46
C HIS A 427 -9.12 21.00 23.19
N LYS A 428 -8.30 21.02 24.25
CA LYS A 428 -6.88 21.41 24.22
C LYS A 428 -6.00 20.17 24.20
N ILE A 429 -5.32 19.93 23.07
CA ILE A 429 -4.48 18.75 22.85
C ILE A 429 -3.02 19.16 22.76
N ILE A 430 -2.14 18.45 23.47
CA ILE A 430 -0.69 18.64 23.36
C ILE A 430 -0.13 17.56 22.44
N GLY A 431 0.49 17.99 21.34
CA GLY A 431 1.16 17.15 20.35
C GLY A 431 2.68 17.14 20.51
N ASP A 432 3.30 16.11 19.95
CA ASP A 432 4.76 15.94 19.88
C ASP A 432 5.24 16.24 18.45
N LEU A 433 6.15 17.22 18.27
CA LEU A 433 6.70 17.60 16.95
C LEU A 433 7.46 16.45 16.25
N THR A 434 7.92 15.46 17.00
CA THR A 434 8.62 14.30 16.46
C THR A 434 7.65 13.21 15.97
N LYS A 435 6.42 13.19 16.48
CA LYS A 435 5.42 12.16 16.19
C LYS A 435 4.23 12.66 15.39
N SER A 436 3.71 13.84 15.69
CA SER A 436 2.40 14.33 15.22
C SER A 436 2.46 15.51 14.25
N PHE A 437 3.67 15.84 13.76
CA PHE A 437 3.89 16.91 12.77
C PHE A 437 3.46 16.45 11.38
N MET A 438 2.18 16.65 11.08
CA MET A 438 1.56 16.41 9.78
C MET A 438 0.26 17.23 9.66
N TRP A 439 -0.46 17.13 8.56
CA TRP A 439 -1.80 17.73 8.46
C TRP A 439 -2.79 17.05 9.40
N GLN A 440 -3.43 17.83 10.28
CA GLN A 440 -4.31 17.34 11.35
C GLN A 440 -5.75 17.86 11.25
N LYS A 441 -6.07 18.76 10.31
CA LYS A 441 -7.35 19.49 10.26
C LYS A 441 -8.55 18.55 10.41
N GLU A 442 -8.73 17.63 9.49
CA GLU A 442 -9.88 16.73 9.47
C GLU A 442 -9.91 15.78 10.68
N ARG A 443 -8.75 15.46 11.26
CA ARG A 443 -8.66 14.66 12.48
C ARG A 443 -9.16 15.42 13.70
N LEU A 444 -8.76 16.68 13.84
CA LEU A 444 -9.23 17.56 14.91
C LEU A 444 -10.72 17.87 14.77
N LEU A 445 -11.21 18.07 13.55
CA LEU A 445 -12.64 18.19 13.28
C LEU A 445 -13.40 16.92 13.70
N ASN A 446 -12.89 15.73 13.41
CA ASN A 446 -13.50 14.47 13.86
C ASN A 446 -13.55 14.36 15.39
N ILE A 447 -12.50 14.80 16.11
CA ILE A 447 -12.51 14.84 17.58
C ILE A 447 -13.64 15.74 18.07
N GLY A 448 -13.78 16.94 17.48
CA GLY A 448 -14.85 17.87 17.81
C GLY A 448 -16.23 17.32 17.48
N ILE A 449 -16.42 16.68 16.32
CA ILE A 449 -17.69 16.04 15.94
C ILE A 449 -18.07 14.92 16.91
N GLN A 450 -17.09 14.12 17.34
CA GLN A 450 -17.30 12.98 18.23
C GLN A 450 -17.61 13.40 19.67
N SER A 451 -17.15 14.57 20.12
CA SER A 451 -17.44 15.08 21.46
C SER A 451 -18.83 15.71 21.60
N LEU A 452 -19.53 15.94 20.48
CA LEU A 452 -20.86 16.57 20.50
C LEU A 452 -21.92 15.71 21.23
N PRO A 453 -22.79 16.33 22.05
CA PRO A 453 -23.88 15.65 22.74
C PRO A 453 -24.83 14.90 21.81
N GLU A 454 -25.47 13.82 22.27
CA GLU A 454 -26.33 12.96 21.45
C GLU A 454 -27.52 13.70 20.81
N GLU A 455 -28.03 14.75 21.46
CA GLU A 455 -29.14 15.59 21.01
C GLU A 455 -28.82 16.49 19.80
N VAL A 456 -27.55 16.56 19.37
CA VAL A 456 -27.16 17.30 18.17
C VAL A 456 -27.63 16.56 16.91
N ASP A 457 -28.54 17.19 16.16
CA ASP A 457 -29.12 16.64 14.92
C ASP A 457 -28.14 16.73 13.74
N ALA A 458 -27.39 17.84 13.68
CA ALA A 458 -26.51 18.18 12.57
C ALA A 458 -25.26 18.90 13.05
N VAL A 459 -24.21 18.83 12.23
CA VAL A 459 -22.92 19.47 12.51
C VAL A 459 -22.42 20.23 11.29
N ALA A 460 -21.98 21.47 11.52
CA ALA A 460 -21.19 22.26 10.60
C ALA A 460 -19.71 22.18 10.99
N TRP A 461 -18.82 21.96 10.02
CA TRP A 461 -17.38 22.12 10.21
C TRP A 461 -16.86 23.23 9.31
N ILE A 462 -16.13 24.17 9.90
CA ILE A 462 -15.80 25.45 9.27
C ILE A 462 -14.32 25.77 9.47
N ASP A 463 -13.65 26.12 8.38
CA ASP A 463 -12.29 26.61 8.39
C ASP A 463 -12.26 28.01 9.03
N MET A 464 -11.31 28.24 9.93
CA MET A 464 -11.20 29.49 10.69
C MET A 464 -10.72 30.70 9.87
N ASP A 465 -10.60 30.55 8.55
CA ASP A 465 -10.30 31.61 7.61
C ASP A 465 -11.50 31.96 6.70
N ALA A 466 -12.69 31.45 7.01
CA ALA A 466 -13.92 31.69 6.25
C ALA A 466 -14.89 32.62 6.99
N ILE A 467 -15.26 33.76 6.38
CA ILE A 467 -16.24 34.71 6.93
C ILE A 467 -17.48 34.76 6.05
N PHE A 468 -18.66 34.41 6.57
CA PHE A 468 -19.91 34.46 5.81
C PHE A 468 -20.44 35.89 5.66
N GLN A 469 -20.89 36.24 4.46
CA GLN A 469 -21.62 37.50 4.22
C GLN A 469 -23.11 37.35 4.48
N ASN A 470 -23.66 36.13 4.39
CA ASN A 470 -25.06 35.87 4.71
C ASN A 470 -25.25 35.87 6.23
N PRO A 471 -25.94 36.85 6.84
CA PRO A 471 -26.17 36.88 8.28
C PRO A 471 -27.11 35.76 8.77
N ASN A 472 -27.89 35.16 7.85
CA ASN A 472 -28.82 34.08 8.15
C ASN A 472 -28.26 32.69 7.84
N TRP A 473 -26.94 32.57 7.57
CA TRP A 473 -26.32 31.32 7.14
C TRP A 473 -26.67 30.13 8.05
N TYR A 474 -26.73 30.34 9.37
CA TYR A 474 -26.99 29.29 10.34
C TYR A 474 -28.42 28.73 10.24
N GLU A 475 -29.42 29.60 10.14
CA GLU A 475 -30.82 29.18 9.98
C GLU A 475 -31.12 28.64 8.57
N ASP A 476 -30.51 29.24 7.53
CA ASP A 476 -30.59 28.72 6.17
C ASP A 476 -29.98 27.32 6.06
N THR A 477 -28.87 27.07 6.77
CA THR A 477 -28.23 25.75 6.87
C THR A 477 -29.16 24.72 7.50
N LYS A 478 -29.79 25.04 8.64
CA LYS A 478 -30.76 24.14 9.31
C LYS A 478 -31.90 23.78 8.36
N LYS A 479 -32.49 24.78 7.71
CA LYS A 479 -33.60 24.59 6.77
C LYS A 479 -33.21 23.72 5.57
N LEU A 480 -32.04 23.97 4.97
CA LEU A 480 -31.56 23.17 3.85
C LEU A 480 -31.26 21.73 4.29
N LEU A 481 -30.75 21.52 5.50
CA LEU A 481 -30.51 20.19 6.04
C LEU A 481 -31.78 19.38 6.28
N GLU A 482 -32.98 20.00 6.36
CA GLU A 482 -34.25 19.26 6.37
C GLU A 482 -34.53 18.55 5.03
N THR A 483 -33.96 19.10 3.95
CA THR A 483 -34.11 18.61 2.57
C THR A 483 -32.91 17.77 2.12
N TYR A 484 -31.70 18.23 2.42
CA TYR A 484 -30.45 17.62 1.98
C TYR A 484 -29.69 16.99 3.16
N PRO A 485 -29.08 15.80 3.00
CA PRO A 485 -28.24 15.20 4.04
C PRO A 485 -26.95 15.99 4.30
N ILE A 486 -26.50 16.78 3.33
CA ILE A 486 -25.28 17.59 3.40
C ILE A 486 -25.43 18.89 2.62
N VAL A 487 -24.80 19.96 3.10
CA VAL A 487 -24.88 21.31 2.52
C VAL A 487 -23.53 22.02 2.59
N GLN A 488 -23.17 22.77 1.54
CA GLN A 488 -22.03 23.70 1.60
C GLN A 488 -22.54 25.09 2.00
N LEU A 489 -21.79 25.80 2.85
CA LEU A 489 -22.33 26.97 3.57
C LEU A 489 -22.24 28.30 2.82
N TYR A 490 -21.98 28.26 1.52
CA TYR A 490 -21.88 29.45 0.66
C TYR A 490 -22.03 29.08 -0.83
N GLU A 491 -22.39 30.04 -1.67
CA GLU A 491 -22.48 29.91 -3.14
C GLU A 491 -21.20 30.33 -3.85
N ARG A 492 -20.53 31.36 -3.33
CA ARG A 492 -19.30 31.94 -3.88
C ARG A 492 -18.32 32.31 -2.78
N VAL A 493 -17.03 32.11 -3.02
CA VAL A 493 -15.97 32.60 -2.16
C VAL A 493 -15.22 33.74 -2.85
N ASP A 494 -15.01 34.82 -2.10
CA ASP A 494 -14.23 35.99 -2.47
C ASP A 494 -12.89 35.93 -1.73
N PHE A 495 -11.77 35.76 -2.46
CA PHE A 495 -10.44 35.59 -1.87
C PHE A 495 -9.78 36.93 -1.60
N PHE A 496 -9.47 37.22 -0.33
CA PHE A 496 -8.73 38.41 0.00
C PHE A 496 -7.22 38.28 -0.29
N GLY A 497 -6.64 39.38 -0.75
CA GLY A 497 -5.20 39.62 -0.73
C GLY A 497 -4.72 40.15 0.63
N PRO A 498 -3.41 40.41 0.77
CA PRO A 498 -2.82 40.88 2.02
C PRO A 498 -3.38 42.23 2.50
N ASP A 499 -3.89 43.06 1.59
CA ASP A 499 -4.50 44.37 1.84
C ASP A 499 -6.03 44.32 2.01
N ARG A 500 -6.61 43.11 2.11
CA ARG A 500 -8.08 42.86 2.14
C ARG A 500 -8.83 43.25 0.87
N THR A 501 -8.15 43.44 -0.26
CA THR A 501 -8.82 43.55 -1.55
C THR A 501 -9.20 42.17 -2.07
N VAL A 502 -10.32 42.05 -2.78
CA VAL A 502 -10.71 40.79 -3.44
C VAL A 502 -9.80 40.58 -4.65
N THR A 503 -8.98 39.53 -4.61
CA THR A 503 -8.00 39.20 -5.67
C THR A 503 -8.56 38.21 -6.68
N SER A 504 -9.48 37.35 -6.26
CA SER A 504 -10.16 36.38 -7.11
C SER A 504 -11.47 35.92 -6.50
N GLN A 505 -12.31 35.28 -7.31
CA GLN A 505 -13.58 34.71 -6.89
C GLN A 505 -13.73 33.30 -7.45
N SER A 506 -14.44 32.44 -6.73
CA SER A 506 -14.79 31.10 -7.22
C SER A 506 -16.15 30.68 -6.68
N ASN A 507 -16.91 29.96 -7.50
CA ASN A 507 -18.13 29.32 -7.04
C ASN A 507 -17.79 28.21 -6.03
N SER A 508 -18.70 27.96 -5.10
CA SER A 508 -18.67 26.75 -4.28
C SER A 508 -18.92 25.52 -5.15
N TRP A 509 -18.48 24.37 -4.67
CA TRP A 509 -18.71 23.11 -5.35
C TRP A 509 -20.21 22.77 -5.40
N ALA A 510 -20.94 23.00 -4.31
CA ALA A 510 -22.38 22.75 -4.22
C ALA A 510 -23.21 23.68 -5.13
N TYR A 511 -22.78 24.93 -5.33
CA TYR A 511 -23.41 25.82 -6.29
C TYR A 511 -23.28 25.28 -7.71
N ASN A 512 -22.07 24.86 -8.11
CA ASN A 512 -21.86 24.25 -9.41
C ASN A 512 -22.65 22.94 -9.57
N TRP A 513 -22.82 22.17 -8.49
CA TRP A 513 -23.64 20.94 -8.47
C TRP A 513 -25.10 21.20 -8.69
N SER A 514 -25.67 22.15 -7.95
CA SER A 514 -27.08 22.50 -8.05
C SER A 514 -27.46 23.07 -9.41
N ASN A 515 -26.48 23.69 -10.10
CA ASN A 515 -26.68 24.33 -11.41
C ASN A 515 -26.17 23.48 -12.60
N GLY A 516 -25.73 22.23 -12.38
CA GLY A 516 -25.24 21.37 -13.47
C GLY A 516 -23.94 21.85 -14.15
N LEU A 517 -23.15 22.69 -13.47
CA LEU A 517 -21.90 23.28 -13.98
C LEU A 517 -20.66 22.43 -13.65
N ASN A 518 -20.83 21.33 -12.93
CA ASN A 518 -19.74 20.43 -12.58
C ASN A 518 -19.07 19.79 -13.79
N GLY A 519 -17.74 19.67 -13.73
CA GLY A 519 -16.94 19.26 -14.88
C GLY A 519 -16.69 20.37 -15.91
N GLN A 520 -17.51 21.44 -15.92
CA GLN A 520 -17.37 22.57 -16.84
C GLN A 520 -16.62 23.75 -16.21
N VAL A 521 -16.93 24.06 -14.95
CA VAL A 521 -16.31 25.14 -14.18
C VAL A 521 -15.68 24.58 -12.91
N PHE A 522 -14.53 25.13 -12.51
CA PHE A 522 -13.88 24.78 -11.25
C PHE A 522 -14.72 25.29 -10.06
N GLY A 523 -15.17 24.38 -9.21
CA GLY A 523 -15.83 24.71 -7.94
C GLY A 523 -14.86 24.58 -6.77
N THR A 524 -15.00 25.41 -5.75
CA THR A 524 -14.19 25.34 -4.53
C THR A 524 -14.78 24.33 -3.55
N PRO A 525 -14.06 23.25 -3.19
CA PRO A 525 -14.62 22.15 -2.40
C PRO A 525 -14.55 22.37 -0.88
N GLY A 526 -13.79 23.35 -0.38
CA GLY A 526 -13.48 23.49 1.06
C GLY A 526 -14.24 24.58 1.80
N PHE A 527 -13.58 25.13 2.82
CA PHE A 527 -14.01 26.18 3.74
C PHE A 527 -15.12 25.82 4.71
N ALA A 528 -16.30 25.42 4.25
CA ALA A 528 -17.43 25.29 5.16
C ALA A 528 -18.50 24.34 4.63
N TRP A 529 -18.81 23.32 5.45
CA TRP A 529 -19.84 22.33 5.17
C TRP A 529 -20.66 22.04 6.43
N ALA A 530 -21.87 21.55 6.24
CA ALA A 530 -22.65 20.94 7.30
C ALA A 530 -23.35 19.67 6.82
N ALA A 531 -23.51 18.70 7.72
CA ALA A 531 -24.21 17.45 7.45
C ALA A 531 -25.12 17.09 8.62
N ARG A 532 -26.18 16.34 8.33
CA ARG A 532 -26.89 15.62 9.39
C ARG A 532 -25.91 14.66 10.07
N ARG A 533 -25.97 14.51 11.38
CA ARG A 533 -25.04 13.64 12.11
C ARG A 533 -25.10 12.19 11.60
N GLU A 534 -26.31 11.70 11.33
CA GLU A 534 -26.57 10.38 10.75
C GLU A 534 -26.05 10.22 9.30
N ALA A 535 -25.84 11.32 8.58
CA ALA A 535 -25.31 11.30 7.23
C ALA A 535 -23.79 11.10 7.19
N ILE A 536 -23.09 11.35 8.30
CA ILE A 536 -21.63 11.16 8.44
C ILE A 536 -21.29 10.33 9.70
N PRO A 537 -21.80 9.09 9.82
CA PRO A 537 -21.66 8.30 11.04
C PRO A 537 -20.21 7.89 11.35
N TRP A 538 -19.30 8.02 10.37
CA TRP A 538 -17.87 7.78 10.52
C TRP A 538 -17.04 9.06 10.57
N GLY A 539 -17.69 10.23 10.71
CA GLY A 539 -17.04 11.53 10.59
C GLY A 539 -16.67 11.87 9.15
N ILE A 540 -15.66 12.71 8.98
CA ILE A 540 -15.05 13.06 7.70
C ILE A 540 -13.73 12.30 7.49
N TYR A 541 -13.33 12.12 6.24
CA TYR A 541 -12.10 11.39 5.93
C TYR A 541 -10.87 12.18 6.39
N ASP A 542 -10.12 11.64 7.36
CA ASP A 542 -9.07 12.36 8.09
C ASP A 542 -7.64 11.84 7.84
N LYS A 543 -7.44 10.98 6.85
CA LYS A 543 -6.15 10.32 6.59
C LYS A 543 -5.29 11.02 5.51
N ASP A 544 -5.69 12.20 5.07
CA ASP A 544 -4.92 13.01 4.13
C ASP A 544 -3.92 13.92 4.86
N ILE A 545 -2.72 13.37 5.12
CA ILE A 545 -1.71 13.97 6.00
C ILE A 545 -0.91 15.12 5.39
N VAL A 546 -1.19 15.50 4.14
CA VAL A 546 -0.65 16.73 3.49
C VAL A 546 -1.76 17.71 3.10
N GLY A 547 -3.00 17.41 3.51
CA GLY A 547 -4.19 18.18 3.23
C GLY A 547 -4.83 17.85 1.88
N GLY A 548 -6.12 18.15 1.78
CA GLY A 548 -6.98 17.74 0.65
C GLY A 548 -8.25 17.01 1.09
N GLY A 549 -8.56 16.97 2.39
CA GLY A 549 -9.78 16.38 2.94
C GLY A 549 -11.05 16.90 2.29
N ASP A 550 -11.12 18.19 1.97
CA ASP A 550 -12.27 18.78 1.26
C ASP A 550 -12.54 18.14 -0.12
N CYS A 551 -11.47 17.80 -0.84
CA CYS A 551 -11.59 17.12 -2.14
C CYS A 551 -12.05 15.67 -1.96
N HIS A 552 -11.58 14.99 -0.91
CA HIS A 552 -12.03 13.66 -0.53
C HIS A 552 -13.51 13.68 -0.09
N ALA A 553 -13.93 14.71 0.62
CA ALA A 553 -15.31 14.93 1.03
C ALA A 553 -16.24 14.99 -0.20
N VAL A 554 -16.00 15.93 -1.14
CA VAL A 554 -16.83 16.02 -2.36
C VAL A 554 -16.78 14.76 -3.21
N ALA A 555 -15.62 14.09 -3.29
CA ALA A 555 -15.49 12.82 -4.01
C ALA A 555 -16.31 11.69 -3.38
N ALA A 556 -16.55 11.75 -2.06
CA ALA A 556 -17.39 10.78 -1.35
C ALA A 556 -18.88 11.10 -1.41
N PHE A 557 -19.27 12.34 -1.75
CA PHE A 557 -20.67 12.74 -1.83
C PHE A 557 -21.34 12.36 -3.16
N VAL A 558 -20.55 12.02 -4.19
CA VAL A 558 -21.05 11.66 -5.53
C VAL A 558 -20.65 10.26 -5.99
N LYS A 559 -21.45 9.69 -6.90
CA LYS A 559 -21.26 8.34 -7.45
C LYS A 559 -19.93 8.22 -8.20
N GLU A 560 -19.78 9.00 -9.27
CA GLU A 560 -18.65 8.88 -10.18
C GLU A 560 -17.47 9.77 -9.75
N ARG A 561 -16.36 9.13 -9.38
CA ARG A 561 -15.15 9.79 -8.90
C ARG A 561 -14.26 10.35 -10.03
N LYS A 562 -14.29 9.73 -11.22
CA LYS A 562 -13.31 9.95 -12.29
C LYS A 562 -13.22 11.39 -12.80
N TRP A 563 -14.32 12.13 -12.82
CA TRP A 563 -14.31 13.53 -13.26
C TRP A 563 -13.88 14.47 -12.13
N VAL A 564 -14.23 14.15 -10.87
CA VAL A 564 -13.75 14.87 -9.67
C VAL A 564 -12.23 14.74 -9.55
N GLU A 565 -11.69 13.54 -9.77
CA GLU A 565 -10.24 13.27 -9.82
C GLU A 565 -9.49 14.07 -10.89
N LYS A 566 -10.14 14.32 -12.03
CA LYS A 566 -9.54 15.16 -13.09
C LYS A 566 -9.42 16.61 -12.63
N GLN A 567 -10.36 17.10 -11.84
CA GLN A 567 -10.40 18.47 -11.36
C GLN A 567 -9.46 18.73 -10.17
N TYR A 568 -9.33 17.76 -9.25
CA TYR A 568 -8.56 17.96 -8.00
C TYR A 568 -7.35 17.04 -7.95
N SER A 569 -6.16 17.65 -7.98
CA SER A 569 -4.87 16.94 -7.91
C SER A 569 -4.77 16.03 -6.68
N SER A 570 -5.30 16.47 -5.53
CA SER A 570 -5.35 15.73 -4.25
C SER A 570 -5.91 14.31 -4.38
N LEU A 571 -6.81 14.08 -5.34
CA LEU A 571 -7.44 12.79 -5.59
C LEU A 571 -6.64 11.88 -6.54
N LYS A 572 -5.57 12.40 -7.18
CA LYS A 572 -4.71 11.65 -8.12
C LYS A 572 -3.73 10.71 -7.42
N ARG A 573 -3.97 10.40 -6.16
CA ARG A 573 -3.25 9.41 -5.38
C ARG A 573 -4.25 8.36 -4.91
N PRO A 574 -3.93 7.06 -5.01
CA PRO A 574 -4.71 6.04 -4.34
C PRO A 574 -4.50 6.19 -2.83
N ALA A 575 -5.42 6.88 -2.15
CA ALA A 575 -5.61 6.71 -0.73
C ALA A 575 -6.22 5.32 -0.54
N ALA A 576 -5.37 4.35 -0.18
CA ALA A 576 -5.64 2.91 -0.33
C ALA A 576 -6.94 2.43 0.35
N ASP A 577 -7.44 3.16 1.34
CA ASP A 577 -8.68 2.90 2.06
C ASP A 577 -9.80 3.91 1.79
N PHE A 578 -9.54 5.00 1.05
CA PHE A 578 -10.55 6.01 0.75
C PHE A 578 -11.71 5.43 -0.07
N ASP A 579 -11.45 4.56 -1.04
CA ASP A 579 -12.52 3.93 -1.82
C ASP A 579 -13.42 3.04 -0.95
N ALA A 580 -12.83 2.34 0.03
CA ALA A 580 -13.58 1.54 1.00
C ALA A 580 -14.38 2.42 1.97
N TRP A 581 -13.83 3.57 2.38
CA TRP A 581 -14.53 4.55 3.20
C TRP A 581 -15.70 5.19 2.42
N LYS A 582 -15.43 5.65 1.19
CA LYS A 582 -16.43 6.20 0.26
C LYS A 582 -17.57 5.22 -0.01
N ALA A 583 -17.28 3.93 -0.22
CA ALA A 583 -18.31 2.93 -0.50
C ALA A 583 -19.37 2.84 0.62
N LYS A 584 -18.99 3.17 1.85
CA LYS A 584 -19.90 3.25 3.01
C LYS A 584 -20.58 4.62 3.12
N GLN A 585 -19.82 5.68 2.87
CA GLN A 585 -20.25 7.07 3.03
C GLN A 585 -21.23 7.54 1.94
N TYR A 586 -20.94 7.22 0.67
CA TYR A 586 -21.69 7.70 -0.48
C TYR A 586 -23.19 7.38 -0.41
N PRO A 587 -23.64 6.15 -0.08
CA PRO A 587 -25.07 5.82 -0.04
C PRO A 587 -25.92 6.69 0.92
N LEU A 588 -25.31 7.30 1.94
CA LEU A 588 -26.02 8.17 2.88
C LEU A 588 -26.27 9.58 2.32
N ILE A 589 -25.45 9.99 1.36
CA ILE A 589 -25.50 11.31 0.71
C ILE A 589 -26.20 11.21 -0.64
N ASP A 590 -25.78 10.26 -1.47
CA ASP A 590 -26.31 9.94 -2.79
C ASP A 590 -26.44 11.17 -3.71
N GLY A 591 -25.43 12.05 -3.70
CA GLY A 591 -25.43 13.28 -4.49
C GLY A 591 -26.48 14.32 -4.08
N ARG A 592 -27.22 14.11 -2.99
CA ARG A 592 -28.19 15.08 -2.46
C ARG A 592 -27.44 16.15 -1.67
N ILE A 593 -27.02 17.19 -2.35
CA ILE A 593 -26.15 18.24 -1.82
C ILE A 593 -26.88 19.57 -1.95
N GLY A 594 -27.04 20.29 -0.84
CA GLY A 594 -27.59 21.64 -0.81
C GLY A 594 -26.51 22.71 -0.80
N CYS A 595 -26.92 23.95 -1.07
CA CYS A 595 -26.04 25.12 -1.09
C CYS A 595 -26.73 26.27 -0.35
N VAL A 596 -26.08 26.80 0.69
CA VAL A 596 -26.56 27.96 1.43
C VAL A 596 -26.33 29.21 0.58
N PRO A 597 -27.33 30.09 0.42
CA PRO A 597 -27.21 31.29 -0.40
C PRO A 597 -26.22 32.30 0.18
N GLY A 598 -25.57 33.05 -0.71
CA GLY A 598 -24.65 34.13 -0.35
C GLY A 598 -23.17 33.80 -0.50
N ALA A 599 -22.33 34.81 -0.30
CA ALA A 599 -20.89 34.70 -0.44
C ALA A 599 -20.18 34.51 0.90
N ALA A 600 -18.97 33.95 0.86
CA ALA A 600 -18.02 33.94 1.96
C ALA A 600 -16.73 34.66 1.54
N PHE A 601 -16.02 35.24 2.50
CA PHE A 601 -14.64 35.70 2.31
C PHE A 601 -13.67 34.64 2.78
N HIS A 602 -12.61 34.42 2.00
CA HIS A 602 -11.42 33.70 2.45
C HIS A 602 -10.38 34.72 2.91
N LEU A 603 -10.02 34.67 4.21
CA LEU A 603 -9.04 35.57 4.81
C LEU A 603 -7.63 35.19 4.34
N TYR A 604 -6.83 36.19 3.97
CA TYR A 604 -5.46 35.96 3.49
C TYR A 604 -4.57 35.36 4.60
N HIS A 605 -3.76 34.34 4.25
CA HIS A 605 -2.76 33.73 5.13
C HIS A 605 -1.60 33.16 4.28
N GLY A 606 -1.03 34.00 3.43
CA GLY A 606 0.03 33.62 2.50
C GLY A 606 -0.49 33.23 1.11
N THR A 607 0.44 33.27 0.16
CA THR A 607 0.16 33.10 -1.28
C THR A 607 -0.33 31.70 -1.63
N ARG A 608 -1.13 31.57 -2.70
CA ARG A 608 -1.71 30.29 -3.12
C ARG A 608 -0.64 29.34 -3.65
N GLU A 609 0.38 29.88 -4.30
CA GLU A 609 1.52 29.18 -4.88
C GLU A 609 2.27 28.39 -3.81
N LYS A 610 2.53 29.02 -2.65
CA LYS A 610 3.23 28.43 -1.50
C LYS A 610 2.44 27.31 -0.80
N ARG A 611 1.14 27.17 -1.07
CA ARG A 611 0.32 26.06 -0.54
C ARG A 611 0.59 24.72 -1.26
N GLN A 612 1.29 24.76 -2.40
CA GLN A 612 1.79 23.60 -3.15
C GLN A 612 0.72 22.53 -3.45
N TYR A 613 -0.50 22.93 -3.81
CA TYR A 613 -1.61 21.99 -4.07
C TYR A 613 -1.31 20.97 -5.18
N GLY A 614 -0.44 21.32 -6.15
CA GLY A 614 0.03 20.41 -7.19
C GLY A 614 1.10 19.43 -6.71
N ASP A 615 2.07 19.93 -5.94
CA ASP A 615 3.35 19.24 -5.67
C ASP A 615 3.39 18.51 -4.34
N ARG A 616 2.59 18.91 -3.34
CA ARG A 616 2.62 18.32 -1.99
C ARG A 616 2.34 16.81 -1.97
N LEU A 617 1.59 16.31 -2.95
CA LEU A 617 1.34 14.88 -3.10
C LEU A 617 2.57 14.10 -3.54
N GLN A 618 3.52 14.78 -4.20
CA GLN A 618 4.76 14.17 -4.62
C GLN A 618 5.60 13.75 -3.42
N ILE A 619 5.50 14.45 -2.29
CA ILE A 619 6.10 14.04 -1.02
C ILE A 619 5.64 12.62 -0.66
N LEU A 620 4.33 12.39 -0.68
CA LEU A 620 3.76 11.10 -0.33
C LEU A 620 4.09 10.00 -1.36
N ARG A 621 4.26 10.35 -2.64
CA ARG A 621 4.70 9.42 -3.69
C ARG A 621 6.17 9.06 -3.55
N ASN A 622 7.04 10.06 -3.40
CA ASN A 622 8.50 9.88 -3.28
C ASN A 622 8.87 8.98 -2.11
N HIS A 623 8.12 9.08 -1.00
CA HIS A 623 8.38 8.30 0.20
C HIS A 623 7.52 7.05 0.35
N ASN A 624 6.78 6.66 -0.71
CA ASN A 624 5.90 5.50 -0.72
C ASN A 624 5.00 5.45 0.52
N PHE A 625 4.35 6.57 0.85
CA PHE A 625 3.50 6.64 2.05
C PHE A 625 2.37 5.61 1.99
N CYS A 626 2.04 5.01 3.12
CA CYS A 626 0.92 4.09 3.30
C CYS A 626 0.11 4.55 4.52
N ILE A 627 -1.17 4.18 4.59
CA ILE A 627 -1.99 4.47 5.77
C ILE A 627 -1.40 3.86 7.05
N SER A 628 -0.65 2.76 6.95
CA SER A 628 0.10 2.17 8.05
C SER A 628 1.25 3.04 8.57
N ASP A 629 1.62 4.12 7.88
CA ASP A 629 2.65 5.07 8.34
C ASP A 629 2.11 6.02 9.41
N ILE A 630 0.79 6.03 9.64
CA ILE A 630 0.15 6.81 10.69
C ILE A 630 -0.69 5.93 11.62
N LYS A 631 -0.83 6.36 12.86
CA LYS A 631 -1.71 5.76 13.88
C LYS A 631 -2.36 6.87 14.70
N ILE A 632 -3.47 6.57 15.36
CA ILE A 632 -4.02 7.47 16.37
C ILE A 632 -3.14 7.36 17.62
N GLY A 633 -2.62 8.49 18.11
CA GLY A 633 -1.87 8.60 19.36
C GLY A 633 -2.79 8.53 20.59
N GLU A 634 -2.19 8.42 21.78
CA GLU A 634 -2.95 8.37 23.05
C GLU A 634 -3.80 9.64 23.29
N ASN A 635 -3.36 10.77 22.76
CA ASN A 635 -4.04 12.06 22.79
C ASN A 635 -5.08 12.24 21.66
N GLY A 636 -5.30 11.19 20.85
CA GLY A 636 -6.32 11.17 19.82
C GLY A 636 -5.92 11.77 18.48
N VAL A 637 -4.74 12.40 18.31
CA VAL A 637 -4.30 12.95 17.00
C VAL A 637 -3.52 11.93 16.17
N TRP A 638 -3.26 12.22 14.89
CA TRP A 638 -2.38 11.36 14.10
C TRP A 638 -0.93 11.46 14.56
N GLU A 639 -0.29 10.31 14.71
CA GLU A 639 1.14 10.16 14.96
C GLU A 639 1.79 9.25 13.91
N TRP A 640 3.08 9.43 13.66
CA TRP A 640 3.88 8.51 12.87
C TRP A 640 3.88 7.11 13.50
N ALA A 641 3.48 6.13 12.71
CA ALA A 641 3.52 4.71 13.04
C ALA A 641 4.70 3.99 12.39
N SER A 642 5.43 4.66 11.49
CA SER A 642 6.64 4.16 10.84
C SER A 642 7.81 5.13 11.03
N TYR A 643 9.03 4.64 10.78
CA TYR A 643 10.23 5.48 10.80
C TYR A 643 10.67 5.79 9.37
N LYS A 644 10.15 6.88 8.80
CA LYS A 644 10.52 7.40 7.48
C LYS A 644 11.07 8.82 7.63
N PRO A 645 12.32 9.00 8.06
CA PRO A 645 12.86 10.32 8.37
C PRO A 645 12.81 11.30 7.18
N GLY A 646 12.96 10.80 5.95
CA GLY A 646 12.78 11.61 4.74
C GLY A 646 11.35 12.13 4.56
N LEU A 647 10.34 11.27 4.72
CA LEU A 647 8.93 11.67 4.69
C LEU A 647 8.63 12.72 5.77
N HIS A 648 9.09 12.45 7.00
CA HIS A 648 8.81 13.33 8.13
C HIS A 648 9.46 14.70 7.91
N GLN A 649 10.67 14.73 7.37
CA GLN A 649 11.37 15.97 7.06
C GLN A 649 10.71 16.72 5.91
N ASP A 650 10.40 16.07 4.80
CA ASP A 650 9.75 16.73 3.65
C ASP A 650 8.37 17.28 4.01
N ILE A 651 7.64 16.63 4.94
CA ILE A 651 6.38 17.16 5.47
C ILE A 651 6.63 18.38 6.36
N ARG A 652 7.66 18.37 7.22
CA ARG A 652 8.02 19.58 7.98
C ARG A 652 8.39 20.73 7.04
N ASP A 653 9.20 20.45 6.04
CA ASP A 653 9.63 21.43 5.05
C ASP A 653 8.43 21.96 4.26
N TYR A 654 7.45 21.10 3.93
CA TYR A 654 6.18 21.53 3.34
C TYR A 654 5.48 22.58 4.19
N PHE A 655 5.28 22.32 5.49
CA PHE A 655 4.63 23.30 6.38
C PHE A 655 5.43 24.60 6.51
N LEU A 656 6.76 24.52 6.61
CA LEU A 656 7.64 25.70 6.70
C LEU A 656 7.63 26.54 5.40
N ASN A 657 7.53 25.89 4.26
CA ASN A 657 7.52 26.54 2.94
C ASN A 657 6.15 27.14 2.57
N ARG A 658 5.11 26.94 3.40
CA ARG A 658 3.81 27.60 3.20
C ARG A 658 3.87 29.10 3.45
N GLU A 659 4.82 29.54 4.29
CA GLU A 659 5.07 30.96 4.59
C GLU A 659 3.77 31.74 4.85
N GLU A 660 2.93 31.28 5.78
CA GLU A 660 1.56 31.82 5.92
C GLU A 660 1.48 33.27 6.42
N ASP A 661 2.63 33.84 6.81
CA ASP A 661 2.79 35.24 7.19
C ASP A 661 3.31 36.15 6.05
N SER A 662 3.52 35.61 4.84
CA SER A 662 4.15 36.30 3.70
C SER A 662 3.32 37.41 3.08
#